data_AF-A0A7Y4XAZ4-F1
#
_entry.id   AF-A0A7Y4XAZ4-F1
#
_cell.length_a   1.000
_cell.length_b   1.000
_cell.length_c   1.000
_cell.angle_alpha   90.00
_cell.angle_beta   90.00
_cell.angle_gamma   90.00
#
_symmetry.space_group_name_H-M   'P 1'
#
loop_
_entity.id
_entity.type
_entity.pdbx_description
1 polymer ?
#
loop_
_entity_poly.entity_id
_entity_poly.type
_entity_poly.pdbx_seq_one_letter_code
_entity_poly.pdbx_strand_id
1 'polypeptide(L)'
;MQLSRRSSRSSGLHTPPYLYNATGTLAARPSITNAPSAVSAGQSISVTASTGVTKFSLIKMSGLTHTLNSDLHYVRVPFTGGANGQYQLALHHNINVLTPGYWMLFAVNGAGVPSVAKVIQVSTSTRPTVAMVGNQSNVIGETANLAIAANDPTGETLTYSATGLPSGLTINSATGIISGTFNTAATVTVTVTVRDASNETATTSFVWTVNTVGANAGVRYEYYEGLWATLPNFSALTPMKTGTVASFNLTPRNRDNQFAFRFVGKLNIATAGSYTFFTSSDDGSQLFINNALVVNNDGVHGVLEAQGSVSLNAGEHDIAVTFFEQSGGETLTVSYQGPGLAKQTIPTTALFNVAAPVNVTNPGAQTTALATAVNLQIQASGGSGALSYGATGLPAGLTINAASGRITGTPTTIGIANVRVTAADARGTSSNADFTWTIQAPSLVLNSIAASPKPVSTAITFTTSVTNAVNPRFKWLWGDGTAETAYASATTITKNYTTPGIYVAKVTATDDRGLEISQQFTQIIHLPLTANRPAVSMNLAYETRSNANARVWVVNQDNDSVSAFDTVTNAKLAEITVGRVPRAIALAPNGRVWVVNKGAATLSVIDATTLAVIQTIALPYASQPFGLVFSPTGNAAYLALEAAGKVCKLDVVTGAITGTANVGLNVRHLSVSSDGSKVYATRFITPSLPGEATASVNVANGGGEILNLDAATMTLATIIRLQHSNEPDTESGARGIPNYLGPAVLSPDGVNAWTPSKQDNLARGTLRDGRHLTFESALRSIASHVNLTTNTEDYGGRLDFNNAGIASTGVFDRYGATLFVALEGSREVVVVDAHGKRERFRLDVGRAPQGLALSPDNTRLYVNNFMERTVSVFDVSKVINEGAVSAPLLTTWNAVATEKLSAPVLQG
;
A
#
# COMPACT_ATOMS: atom_id res chain seq x y z
N MET A 1 -14.60 -36.39 -22.61
CA MET A 1 -14.90 -36.58 -24.05
C MET A 1 -16.35 -36.19 -24.35
N GLN A 2 -16.64 -34.89 -24.48
CA GLN A 2 -17.93 -34.34 -24.98
C GLN A 2 -17.82 -32.84 -25.36
N LEU A 3 -16.70 -32.17 -25.04
CA LEU A 3 -16.40 -30.77 -25.37
C LEU A 3 -16.03 -30.50 -26.86
N SER A 4 -15.86 -31.52 -27.71
CA SER A 4 -15.09 -31.35 -28.96
C SER A 4 -15.87 -31.17 -30.28
N ARG A 5 -17.18 -30.92 -30.28
CA ARG A 5 -17.91 -30.79 -31.57
C ARG A 5 -18.16 -29.36 -32.07
N ARG A 6 -17.65 -28.28 -31.44
CA ARG A 6 -17.98 -26.90 -31.91
C ARG A 6 -16.88 -25.82 -32.04
N SER A 7 -15.59 -25.94 -31.66
CA SER A 7 -14.71 -24.72 -31.60
C SER A 7 -13.22 -24.73 -32.07
N SER A 8 -12.51 -25.83 -32.31
CA SER A 8 -11.03 -25.74 -32.43
C SER A 8 -10.45 -25.67 -33.87
N ARG A 9 -10.31 -24.47 -34.46
CA ARG A 9 -9.30 -24.17 -35.51
C ARG A 9 -8.91 -22.68 -35.50
N SER A 10 -7.67 -22.36 -35.11
CA SER A 10 -6.79 -21.22 -35.54
C SER A 10 -6.12 -20.45 -34.38
N SER A 11 -4.82 -20.67 -34.15
CA SER A 11 -3.91 -19.67 -33.54
C SER A 11 -2.45 -19.93 -33.94
N GLY A 12 -1.73 -18.88 -34.38
CA GLY A 12 -0.31 -18.89 -34.73
C GLY A 12 0.38 -17.58 -34.27
N LEU A 13 1.68 -17.64 -33.91
CA LEU A 13 2.49 -16.52 -33.39
C LEU A 13 2.94 -15.53 -34.50
N HIS A 14 2.96 -14.22 -34.21
CA HIS A 14 3.33 -13.14 -35.15
C HIS A 14 4.67 -12.46 -34.77
N THR A 15 5.61 -12.34 -35.72
CA THR A 15 6.78 -11.44 -35.65
C THR A 15 6.53 -10.14 -36.44
N PRO A 16 6.95 -8.95 -35.96
CA PRO A 16 6.63 -7.69 -36.63
C PRO A 16 7.38 -7.51 -37.96
N PRO A 17 6.68 -7.24 -39.08
CA PRO A 17 7.28 -7.24 -40.42
C PRO A 17 8.25 -6.08 -40.71
N TYR A 18 8.26 -5.01 -39.90
CA TYR A 18 9.05 -3.80 -40.15
C TYR A 18 10.56 -3.92 -39.83
N LEU A 19 11.01 -5.03 -39.24
CA LEU A 19 12.43 -5.27 -38.94
C LEU A 19 13.21 -5.90 -40.10
N TYR A 20 12.50 -6.35 -41.14
CA TYR A 20 13.06 -6.99 -42.32
C TYR A 20 12.67 -6.22 -43.58
N ASN A 21 13.55 -6.18 -44.57
CA ASN A 21 13.21 -5.66 -45.89
C ASN A 21 12.39 -6.68 -46.69
N ALA A 22 11.95 -6.30 -47.89
CA ALA A 22 11.13 -7.15 -48.76
C ALA A 22 11.80 -8.49 -49.16
N THR A 23 13.11 -8.64 -48.94
CA THR A 23 13.87 -9.87 -49.21
C THR A 23 14.10 -10.72 -47.96
N GLY A 24 13.50 -10.37 -46.81
CA GLY A 24 13.63 -11.12 -45.56
C GLY A 24 14.95 -10.93 -44.81
N THR A 25 15.76 -9.94 -45.20
CA THR A 25 17.01 -9.57 -44.50
C THR A 25 16.80 -8.34 -43.62
N LEU A 26 17.66 -8.10 -42.62
CA LEU A 26 17.47 -6.98 -41.69
C LEU A 26 17.43 -5.63 -42.43
N ALA A 27 16.40 -4.83 -42.12
CA ALA A 27 16.26 -3.51 -42.72
C ALA A 27 17.34 -2.54 -42.19
N ALA A 28 17.80 -1.61 -43.03
CA ALA A 28 18.80 -0.61 -42.66
C ALA A 28 18.28 0.30 -41.52
N ARG A 29 19.04 0.36 -40.41
CA ARG A 29 18.67 1.13 -39.21
C ARG A 29 19.27 2.55 -39.24
N PRO A 30 18.52 3.58 -38.82
CA PRO A 30 19.11 4.89 -38.54
C PRO A 30 20.02 4.83 -37.30
N SER A 31 20.96 5.77 -37.16
CA SER A 31 21.87 5.91 -36.03
C SER A 31 21.74 7.28 -35.37
N ILE A 32 21.87 7.35 -34.05
CA ILE A 32 22.05 8.61 -33.29
C ILE A 32 23.54 8.72 -32.95
N THR A 33 24.21 9.76 -33.46
CA THR A 33 25.66 9.96 -33.27
C THR A 33 25.96 10.92 -32.13
N ASN A 34 25.08 11.90 -31.87
CA ASN A 34 25.23 12.81 -30.73
C ASN A 34 23.88 13.12 -30.08
N ALA A 35 23.82 13.05 -28.75
CA ALA A 35 22.70 13.52 -27.92
C ALA A 35 23.23 13.80 -26.49
N PRO A 36 22.65 14.76 -25.75
CA PRO A 36 23.03 15.02 -24.35
C PRO A 36 22.86 13.79 -23.47
N SER A 37 23.73 13.62 -22.48
CA SER A 37 23.63 12.53 -21.50
C SER A 37 22.60 12.78 -20.41
N ALA A 38 22.28 14.04 -20.13
CA ALA A 38 21.27 14.45 -19.16
C ALA A 38 20.44 15.64 -19.66
N VAL A 39 19.16 15.68 -19.29
CA VAL A 39 18.17 16.68 -19.74
C VAL A 39 17.12 16.94 -18.64
N SER A 40 16.33 18.01 -18.78
CA SER A 40 15.14 18.24 -17.94
C SER A 40 13.86 18.32 -18.75
N ALA A 41 12.72 18.09 -18.09
CA ALA A 41 11.40 18.20 -18.72
C ALA A 41 11.19 19.61 -19.29
N GLY A 42 10.75 19.71 -20.54
CA GLY A 42 10.53 20.96 -21.25
C GLY A 42 11.76 21.56 -21.94
N GLN A 43 12.94 21.00 -21.72
CA GLN A 43 14.16 21.45 -22.39
C GLN A 43 14.10 21.16 -23.91
N SER A 44 14.62 22.08 -24.71
CA SER A 44 14.92 21.80 -26.13
C SER A 44 16.35 21.34 -26.28
N ILE A 45 16.57 20.20 -26.94
CA ILE A 45 17.88 19.55 -27.04
C ILE A 45 18.31 19.36 -28.49
N SER A 46 19.61 19.53 -28.74
CA SER A 46 20.20 19.29 -30.06
C SER A 46 20.66 17.83 -30.20
N VAL A 47 20.24 17.17 -31.28
CA VAL A 47 20.56 15.77 -31.57
C VAL A 47 21.09 15.65 -32.99
N THR A 48 22.15 14.87 -33.17
CA THR A 48 22.66 14.48 -34.49
C THR A 48 22.33 13.02 -34.75
N ALA A 49 21.65 12.74 -35.86
CA ALA A 49 21.23 11.41 -36.27
C ALA A 49 21.30 11.25 -37.80
N SER A 50 21.07 10.03 -38.31
CA SER A 50 20.95 9.78 -39.75
C SER A 50 19.93 10.72 -40.42
N THR A 51 20.17 11.09 -41.67
CA THR A 51 19.19 11.85 -42.47
C THR A 51 17.93 11.00 -42.74
N GLY A 52 16.79 11.67 -42.98
CA GLY A 52 15.53 10.98 -43.26
C GLY A 52 14.81 10.37 -42.05
N VAL A 53 15.19 10.76 -40.83
CA VAL A 53 14.43 10.47 -39.61
C VAL A 53 13.10 11.23 -39.64
N THR A 54 12.01 10.51 -39.47
CA THR A 54 10.64 11.04 -39.50
C THR A 54 10.03 11.13 -38.09
N LYS A 55 10.67 10.53 -37.09
CA LYS A 55 10.17 10.48 -35.72
C LYS A 55 11.28 10.25 -34.70
N PHE A 56 11.23 10.97 -33.59
CA PHE A 56 11.97 10.66 -32.36
C PHE A 56 11.03 10.18 -31.27
N SER A 57 11.51 9.27 -30.42
CA SER A 57 10.73 8.72 -29.32
C SER A 57 11.60 8.40 -28.12
N LEU A 58 11.03 8.61 -26.94
CA LEU A 58 11.63 8.27 -25.66
C LEU A 58 10.84 7.12 -25.02
N ILE A 59 11.57 6.13 -24.51
CA ILE A 59 11.00 5.01 -23.76
C ILE A 59 11.69 4.94 -22.41
N LYS A 60 10.92 4.99 -21.32
CA LYS A 60 11.47 4.89 -19.97
C LYS A 60 12.06 3.49 -19.75
N MET A 61 13.27 3.43 -19.20
CA MET A 61 13.86 2.15 -18.80
C MET A 61 13.19 1.65 -17.52
N SER A 62 12.75 0.39 -17.54
CA SER A 62 12.16 -0.32 -16.40
C SER A 62 12.71 -1.75 -16.40
N GLY A 63 13.01 -2.30 -15.22
CA GLY A 63 13.50 -3.68 -15.08
C GLY A 63 12.39 -4.61 -14.61
N LEU A 64 12.09 -5.69 -15.36
CA LEU A 64 11.09 -6.70 -14.97
C LEU A 64 11.41 -8.11 -15.48
N THR A 65 11.05 -9.11 -14.67
CA THR A 65 11.09 -10.56 -14.98
C THR A 65 9.75 -11.28 -14.69
N HIS A 66 8.58 -10.70 -15.05
CA HIS A 66 7.33 -11.38 -15.49
C HIS A 66 6.07 -10.49 -15.31
N THR A 67 5.29 -10.38 -16.40
CA THR A 67 3.85 -10.06 -16.55
C THR A 67 3.17 -9.05 -15.62
N LEU A 68 3.49 -7.76 -15.80
CA LEU A 68 2.63 -6.55 -15.96
C LEU A 68 3.49 -5.33 -15.57
N ASN A 69 3.56 -4.32 -16.44
CA ASN A 69 4.41 -3.13 -16.26
C ASN A 69 3.53 -1.88 -16.13
N SER A 70 3.62 -1.17 -15.01
CA SER A 70 2.95 0.13 -14.80
C SER A 70 3.82 1.35 -15.14
N ASP A 71 5.10 1.14 -15.46
CA ASP A 71 6.13 2.19 -15.63
C ASP A 71 6.66 2.30 -17.08
N LEU A 72 6.06 1.59 -18.05
CA LEU A 72 6.46 1.70 -19.45
C LEU A 72 5.85 2.96 -20.07
N HIS A 73 6.57 4.08 -19.96
CA HIS A 73 6.18 5.33 -20.60
C HIS A 73 6.82 5.45 -21.99
N TYR A 74 5.98 5.58 -23.00
CA TYR A 74 6.38 5.94 -24.36
C TYR A 74 6.00 7.40 -24.63
N VAL A 75 6.98 8.22 -25.00
CA VAL A 75 6.79 9.64 -25.28
C VAL A 75 7.29 9.93 -26.70
N ARG A 76 6.40 10.43 -27.56
CA ARG A 76 6.79 10.97 -28.87
C ARG A 76 7.40 12.35 -28.66
N VAL A 77 8.55 12.61 -29.28
CA VAL A 77 9.26 13.89 -29.14
C VAL A 77 9.10 14.70 -30.43
N PRO A 78 8.42 15.87 -30.38
CA PRO A 78 8.42 16.82 -31.49
C PRO A 78 9.83 17.28 -31.81
N PHE A 79 10.13 17.48 -33.09
CA PHE A 79 11.43 17.99 -33.51
C PHE A 79 11.28 18.94 -34.70
N THR A 80 12.26 19.83 -34.84
CA THR A 80 12.46 20.70 -36.01
C THR A 80 13.85 20.46 -36.59
N GLY A 81 14.06 20.84 -37.85
CA GLY A 81 15.32 20.60 -38.58
C GLY A 81 15.33 19.29 -39.39
N GLY A 82 16.53 18.73 -39.59
CA GLY A 82 16.76 17.50 -40.35
C GLY A 82 17.69 17.64 -41.57
N ALA A 83 18.07 18.87 -41.92
CA ALA A 83 19.14 19.12 -42.89
C ALA A 83 20.47 18.62 -42.33
N ASN A 84 21.22 17.83 -43.12
CA ASN A 84 22.51 17.25 -42.75
C ASN A 84 22.50 16.41 -41.45
N GLY A 85 21.34 15.89 -41.03
CA GLY A 85 21.21 15.01 -39.87
C GLY A 85 21.20 15.74 -38.52
N GLN A 86 21.01 17.06 -38.49
CA GLN A 86 20.87 17.82 -37.24
C GLN A 86 19.41 18.14 -36.92
N TYR A 87 19.01 17.85 -35.69
CA TYR A 87 17.65 17.93 -35.20
C TYR A 87 17.60 18.70 -33.88
N GLN A 88 16.57 19.52 -33.71
CA GLN A 88 16.23 20.13 -32.41
C GLN A 88 14.97 19.44 -31.89
N LEU A 89 15.08 18.77 -30.74
CA LEU A 89 13.99 18.03 -30.12
C LEU A 89 13.41 18.86 -28.97
N ALA A 90 12.09 19.04 -28.95
CA ALA A 90 11.38 19.69 -27.86
C ALA A 90 10.85 18.63 -26.87
N LEU A 91 11.47 18.52 -25.70
CA LEU A 91 11.05 17.55 -24.69
C LEU A 91 9.73 17.94 -24.03
N HIS A 92 8.98 16.95 -23.53
CA HIS A 92 7.71 17.20 -22.88
C HIS A 92 7.89 18.00 -21.59
N HIS A 93 7.16 19.11 -21.42
CA HIS A 93 7.30 20.03 -20.29
C HIS A 93 6.78 19.46 -18.96
N ASN A 94 5.79 18.57 -18.99
CA ASN A 94 5.25 17.94 -17.79
C ASN A 94 6.19 16.84 -17.28
N ILE A 95 6.78 17.06 -16.10
CA ILE A 95 7.66 16.10 -15.41
C ILE A 95 6.95 14.80 -15.04
N ASN A 96 5.62 14.78 -14.91
CA ASN A 96 4.86 13.54 -14.67
C ASN A 96 4.69 12.70 -15.94
N VAL A 97 4.99 13.25 -17.12
CA VAL A 97 5.01 12.54 -18.41
C VAL A 97 6.43 12.12 -18.76
N LEU A 98 7.41 13.01 -18.58
CA LEU A 98 8.83 12.71 -18.68
C LEU A 98 9.44 12.59 -17.28
N THR A 99 9.07 11.54 -16.55
CA THR A 99 9.48 11.33 -15.15
C THR A 99 10.99 11.20 -14.96
N PRO A 100 11.55 11.60 -13.81
CA PRO A 100 12.97 11.46 -13.53
C PRO A 100 13.46 10.02 -13.66
N GLY A 101 14.69 9.84 -14.14
CA GLY A 101 15.32 8.53 -14.35
C GLY A 101 15.92 8.36 -15.74
N TYR A 102 16.29 7.13 -16.10
CA TYR A 102 16.92 6.83 -17.39
C TYR A 102 15.90 6.52 -18.48
N TRP A 103 16.09 7.13 -19.64
CA TRP A 103 15.25 7.00 -20.82
C TRP A 103 16.09 6.60 -22.04
N MET A 104 15.49 5.80 -22.92
CA MET A 104 16.06 5.43 -24.21
C MET A 104 15.51 6.32 -25.31
N LEU A 105 16.37 7.08 -25.97
CA LEU A 105 16.05 7.88 -27.15
C LEU A 105 16.26 7.06 -28.42
N PHE A 106 15.22 7.02 -29.26
CA PHE A 106 15.22 6.37 -30.57
C PHE A 106 14.95 7.37 -31.68
N ALA A 107 15.65 7.19 -32.80
CA ALA A 107 15.35 7.81 -34.08
C ALA A 107 14.69 6.77 -34.99
N VAL A 108 13.64 7.14 -35.74
CA VAL A 108 12.91 6.23 -36.62
C VAL A 108 12.86 6.81 -38.04
N ASN A 109 13.21 6.00 -39.04
CA ASN A 109 13.19 6.42 -40.44
C ASN A 109 11.78 6.34 -41.07
N GLY A 110 11.65 6.80 -42.32
CA GLY A 110 10.38 6.76 -43.06
C GLY A 110 9.75 5.38 -43.25
N ALA A 111 10.52 4.30 -43.11
CA ALA A 111 10.04 2.91 -43.19
C ALA A 111 9.62 2.34 -41.82
N GLY A 112 9.71 3.12 -40.74
CA GLY A 112 9.34 2.68 -39.39
C GLY A 112 10.44 1.91 -38.65
N VAL A 113 11.66 1.83 -39.20
CA VAL A 113 12.79 1.10 -38.59
C VAL A 113 13.45 1.98 -37.52
N PRO A 114 13.55 1.53 -36.25
CA PRO A 114 14.16 2.31 -35.17
C PRO A 114 15.68 2.14 -35.12
N SER A 115 16.36 3.15 -34.56
CA SER A 115 17.80 3.11 -34.24
C SER A 115 18.11 2.16 -33.09
N VAL A 116 19.40 1.94 -32.82
CA VAL A 116 19.83 1.56 -31.46
C VAL A 116 19.57 2.76 -30.54
N ALA A 117 19.11 2.51 -29.33
CA ALA A 117 18.80 3.57 -28.38
C ALA A 117 20.06 4.31 -27.92
N LYS A 118 19.95 5.62 -27.69
CA LYS A 118 20.89 6.38 -26.85
C LYS A 118 20.24 6.60 -25.48
N VAL A 119 20.93 6.24 -24.40
CA VAL A 119 20.42 6.46 -23.03
C VAL A 119 20.65 7.91 -22.64
N ILE A 120 19.60 8.56 -22.12
CA ILE A 120 19.62 9.92 -21.56
C ILE A 120 18.99 9.90 -20.16
N GLN A 121 19.52 10.71 -19.24
CA GLN A 121 18.97 10.85 -17.89
C GLN A 121 18.07 12.08 -17.81
N VAL A 122 16.86 11.93 -17.26
CA VAL A 122 15.97 13.07 -16.98
C VAL A 122 16.15 13.48 -15.51
N SER A 123 16.62 14.71 -15.30
CA SER A 123 16.91 15.31 -13.98
C SER A 123 15.80 16.25 -13.51
N THR A 124 15.64 16.36 -12.19
CA THR A 124 14.71 17.28 -11.51
C THR A 124 15.25 18.71 -11.36
N SER A 125 16.54 18.94 -11.62
CA SER A 125 17.17 20.27 -11.56
C SER A 125 18.26 20.42 -12.60
N THR A 126 18.25 21.55 -13.30
CA THR A 126 19.35 22.03 -14.16
C THR A 126 20.25 23.04 -13.46
N ARG A 127 19.87 23.53 -12.26
CA ARG A 127 20.58 24.60 -11.57
C ARG A 127 21.91 24.11 -10.99
N PRO A 128 22.95 24.97 -10.96
CA PRO A 128 24.20 24.64 -10.31
C PRO A 128 24.00 24.49 -8.80
N THR A 129 24.95 23.84 -8.14
CA THR A 129 25.00 23.69 -6.69
C THR A 129 26.31 24.26 -6.18
N VAL A 130 26.27 24.96 -5.05
CA VAL A 130 27.46 25.50 -4.38
C VAL A 130 27.56 24.91 -2.98
N ALA A 131 28.74 24.43 -2.61
CA ALA A 131 28.97 23.84 -1.31
C ALA A 131 28.81 24.90 -0.21
N MET A 132 28.31 24.48 0.95
CA MET A 132 28.23 25.34 2.12
C MET A 132 29.65 25.68 2.58
N VAL A 133 29.93 26.97 2.78
CA VAL A 133 31.22 27.46 3.24
C VAL A 133 31.05 27.84 4.71
N GLY A 134 31.94 27.34 5.57
CA GLY A 134 31.92 27.72 6.98
C GLY A 134 32.27 29.19 7.18
N ASN A 135 31.83 29.76 8.29
CA ASN A 135 32.24 31.11 8.67
C ASN A 135 33.77 31.20 8.75
N GLN A 136 34.33 32.32 8.31
CA GLN A 136 35.76 32.58 8.25
C GLN A 136 36.16 33.62 9.30
N SER A 137 37.37 33.56 9.81
CA SER A 137 37.90 34.60 10.70
C SER A 137 39.39 34.84 10.48
N ASN A 138 39.75 36.12 10.49
CA ASN A 138 41.11 36.61 10.31
C ASN A 138 41.33 37.87 11.17
N VAL A 139 42.58 38.34 11.24
CA VAL A 139 42.92 39.66 11.79
C VAL A 139 43.37 40.62 10.69
N ILE A 140 43.32 41.93 10.98
CA ILE A 140 43.84 42.95 10.05
C ILE A 140 45.31 42.63 9.72
N GLY A 141 45.65 42.61 8.42
CA GLY A 141 47.00 42.37 7.89
C GLY A 141 47.24 40.96 7.33
N GLU A 142 46.36 39.99 7.59
CA GLU A 142 46.46 38.63 7.02
C GLU A 142 46.01 38.56 5.56
N THR A 143 46.44 37.52 4.83
CA THR A 143 46.01 37.24 3.45
C THR A 143 45.03 36.07 3.37
N ALA A 144 44.00 36.18 2.54
CA ALA A 144 43.03 35.10 2.27
C ALA A 144 43.37 34.31 0.99
N ASN A 145 43.03 33.01 0.99
CA ASN A 145 43.02 32.15 -0.20
C ASN A 145 41.97 31.03 -0.03
N LEU A 146 40.71 31.31 -0.36
CA LEU A 146 39.57 30.42 -0.13
C LEU A 146 38.91 30.01 -1.45
N ALA A 147 38.97 28.72 -1.79
CA ALA A 147 38.30 28.17 -2.97
C ALA A 147 36.83 27.83 -2.69
N ILE A 148 35.92 28.26 -3.58
CA ILE A 148 34.50 27.93 -3.52
C ILE A 148 34.22 26.70 -4.38
N ALA A 149 33.81 25.60 -3.75
CA ALA A 149 33.42 24.38 -4.46
C ALA A 149 31.99 24.48 -4.98
N ALA A 150 31.80 24.22 -6.28
CA ALA A 150 30.50 24.18 -6.91
C ALA A 150 30.45 23.11 -8.02
N ASN A 151 29.26 22.60 -8.32
CA ASN A 151 29.02 21.59 -9.34
C ASN A 151 27.75 21.92 -10.14
N ASP A 152 27.81 21.72 -11.45
CA ASP A 152 26.64 21.82 -12.32
C ASP A 152 26.13 20.43 -12.74
N PRO A 153 24.86 20.07 -12.50
CA PRO A 153 24.30 18.76 -12.89
C PRO A 153 24.32 18.48 -14.40
N THR A 154 24.42 19.52 -15.23
CA THR A 154 24.46 19.42 -16.70
C THR A 154 25.90 19.49 -17.25
N GLY A 155 26.88 19.75 -16.38
CA GLY A 155 28.29 19.85 -16.73
C GLY A 155 28.68 21.17 -17.39
N GLU A 156 27.83 22.20 -17.30
CA GLU A 156 28.10 23.52 -17.85
C GLU A 156 29.22 24.26 -17.11
N THR A 157 29.89 25.18 -17.80
CA THR A 157 30.98 25.98 -17.22
C THR A 157 30.42 27.00 -16.24
N LEU A 158 31.00 27.06 -15.05
CA LEU A 158 30.55 27.92 -13.94
C LEU A 158 31.32 29.24 -13.88
N THR A 159 30.61 30.31 -13.55
CA THR A 159 31.16 31.64 -13.25
C THR A 159 30.82 32.06 -11.82
N TYR A 160 31.76 32.72 -11.16
CA TYR A 160 31.68 33.05 -9.72
C TYR A 160 31.66 34.56 -9.49
N SER A 161 30.84 35.01 -8.55
CA SER A 161 30.86 36.39 -8.04
C SER A 161 30.59 36.41 -6.54
N ALA A 162 31.00 37.47 -5.85
CA ALA A 162 30.80 37.61 -4.41
C ALA A 162 30.43 39.05 -4.04
N THR A 163 29.50 39.20 -3.11
CA THR A 163 29.12 40.48 -2.51
C THR A 163 29.39 40.44 -1.01
N GLY A 164 29.61 41.60 -0.40
CA GLY A 164 29.86 41.71 1.05
C GLY A 164 31.25 41.21 1.49
N LEU A 165 32.22 41.08 0.57
CA LEU A 165 33.59 40.72 0.91
C LEU A 165 34.23 41.74 1.87
N PRO A 166 35.03 41.28 2.86
CA PRO A 166 35.86 42.17 3.67
C PRO A 166 36.74 43.08 2.82
N SER A 167 36.99 44.29 3.31
CA SER A 167 37.80 45.27 2.59
C SER A 167 39.21 44.74 2.34
N GLY A 168 39.60 44.72 1.06
CA GLY A 168 40.88 44.18 0.59
C GLY A 168 40.83 42.78 -0.04
N LEU A 169 39.66 42.11 -0.06
CA LEU A 169 39.46 40.84 -0.77
C LEU A 169 38.73 40.98 -2.11
N THR A 170 39.02 40.04 -3.03
CA THR A 170 38.33 39.88 -4.32
C THR A 170 38.10 38.40 -4.64
N ILE A 171 37.14 38.08 -5.52
CA ILE A 171 36.92 36.71 -6.02
C ILE A 171 37.30 36.59 -7.50
N ASN A 172 38.00 35.53 -7.85
CA ASN A 172 38.30 35.20 -9.24
C ASN A 172 37.08 34.52 -9.89
N SER A 173 36.54 35.12 -10.96
CA SER A 173 35.27 34.69 -11.57
C SER A 173 35.33 33.37 -12.33
N ALA A 174 36.51 32.85 -12.65
CA ALA A 174 36.67 31.58 -13.36
C ALA A 174 37.01 30.41 -12.43
N THR A 175 37.72 30.68 -11.32
CA THR A 175 38.23 29.63 -10.41
C THR A 175 37.47 29.57 -9.08
N GLY A 176 36.67 30.58 -8.76
CA GLY A 176 35.94 30.65 -7.49
C GLY A 176 36.83 30.90 -6.28
N ILE A 177 38.09 31.32 -6.46
CA ILE A 177 39.02 31.59 -5.35
C ILE A 177 38.84 33.04 -4.86
N ILE A 178 38.55 33.21 -3.57
CA ILE A 178 38.56 34.49 -2.86
C ILE A 178 39.96 34.73 -2.30
N SER A 179 40.59 35.86 -2.64
CA SER A 179 41.95 36.20 -2.20
C SER A 179 42.18 37.72 -2.02
N GLY A 180 43.21 38.07 -1.26
CA GLY A 180 43.58 39.46 -0.94
C GLY A 180 44.08 39.62 0.51
N THR A 181 44.31 40.86 0.96
CA THR A 181 44.80 41.17 2.32
C THR A 181 43.73 41.95 3.11
N PHE A 182 43.51 41.63 4.38
CA PHE A 182 42.51 42.30 5.21
C PHE A 182 42.99 43.67 5.71
N ASN A 183 42.22 44.71 5.41
CA ASN A 183 42.64 46.10 5.69
C ASN A 183 41.87 46.76 6.84
N THR A 184 40.69 46.26 7.20
CA THR A 184 39.82 46.86 8.23
C THR A 184 39.12 45.77 9.02
N ALA A 185 39.01 45.93 10.34
CA ALA A 185 38.21 45.04 11.17
C ALA A 185 36.72 45.24 10.88
N ALA A 186 36.03 44.14 10.61
CA ALA A 186 34.61 44.11 10.32
C ALA A 186 34.11 42.66 10.39
N THR A 187 32.86 42.49 10.82
CA THR A 187 32.12 41.25 10.63
C THR A 187 31.14 41.49 9.49
N VAL A 188 31.34 40.80 8.37
CA VAL A 188 30.52 40.97 7.16
C VAL A 188 29.94 39.65 6.71
N THR A 189 28.75 39.69 6.12
CA THR A 189 28.15 38.52 5.46
C THR A 189 28.59 38.51 4.00
N VAL A 190 29.44 37.55 3.65
CA VAL A 190 29.85 37.31 2.26
C VAL A 190 28.81 36.43 1.61
N THR A 191 28.30 36.84 0.45
CA THR A 191 27.41 36.03 -0.38
C THR A 191 28.11 35.73 -1.69
N VAL A 192 28.41 34.46 -1.93
CA VAL A 192 28.97 33.98 -3.20
C VAL A 192 27.82 33.50 -4.07
N THR A 193 27.81 33.94 -5.33
CA THR A 193 26.89 33.50 -6.38
C THR A 193 27.68 32.74 -7.44
N VAL A 194 27.23 31.52 -7.73
CA VAL A 194 27.72 30.69 -8.82
C VAL A 194 26.65 30.68 -9.90
N ARG A 195 27.05 30.86 -11.15
CA ARG A 195 26.16 30.97 -12.31
C ARG A 195 26.66 30.06 -13.43
N ASP A 196 25.78 29.25 -14.01
CA ASP A 196 26.10 28.42 -15.17
C ASP A 196 25.99 29.21 -16.50
N ALA A 197 26.19 28.53 -17.63
CA ALA A 197 26.12 29.16 -18.96
C ALA A 197 24.68 29.46 -19.40
N SER A 198 23.71 28.73 -18.85
CA SER A 198 22.27 28.91 -19.05
C SER A 198 21.65 30.04 -18.20
N ASN A 199 22.45 30.64 -17.32
CA ASN A 199 22.16 31.82 -16.49
C ASN A 199 21.42 31.52 -15.18
N GLU A 200 21.28 30.25 -14.79
CA GLU A 200 20.78 29.80 -13.50
C GLU A 200 21.87 29.97 -12.42
N THR A 201 21.44 30.20 -11.17
CA THR A 201 22.35 30.56 -10.08
C THR A 201 22.19 29.73 -8.82
N ALA A 202 23.28 29.53 -8.09
CA ALA A 202 23.24 29.06 -6.71
C ALA A 202 24.06 29.97 -5.82
N THR A 203 23.58 30.19 -4.60
CA THR A 203 24.24 31.09 -3.66
C THR A 203 24.57 30.37 -2.37
N THR A 204 25.69 30.77 -1.77
CA THR A 204 26.07 30.41 -0.40
C THR A 204 26.46 31.69 0.32
N SER A 205 26.05 31.81 1.58
CA SER A 205 26.41 32.96 2.41
C SER A 205 27.05 32.48 3.69
N PHE A 206 28.11 33.15 4.10
CA PHE A 206 28.83 32.88 5.34
C PHE A 206 29.33 34.19 5.94
N VAL A 207 29.58 34.17 7.24
CA VAL A 207 30.11 35.33 7.95
C VAL A 207 31.64 35.29 7.87
N TRP A 208 32.26 36.43 7.54
CA TRP A 208 33.70 36.64 7.63
C TRP A 208 33.99 37.71 8.67
N THR A 209 34.61 37.30 9.77
CA THR A 209 34.98 38.19 10.88
C THR A 209 36.45 38.56 10.83
N VAL A 210 36.73 39.85 10.60
CA VAL A 210 38.06 40.45 10.69
C VAL A 210 38.18 41.20 12.02
N ASN A 211 39.04 40.73 12.91
CA ASN A 211 39.18 41.29 14.26
C ASN A 211 40.27 42.38 14.36
N THR A 212 40.09 43.32 15.29
CA THR A 212 41.16 44.21 15.77
C THR A 212 42.02 43.48 16.82
N VAL A 213 43.31 43.80 16.90
CA VAL A 213 44.21 43.18 17.86
C VAL A 213 43.88 43.63 19.31
N GLY A 214 43.44 42.71 20.20
CA GLY A 214 43.55 42.82 21.67
C GLY A 214 42.34 43.13 22.59
N ALA A 215 41.22 42.35 22.60
CA ALA A 215 40.03 42.68 23.41
C ALA A 215 39.57 41.71 24.55
N ASN A 216 40.26 40.61 24.91
CA ASN A 216 39.66 39.60 25.81
C ASN A 216 40.63 38.92 26.81
N ALA A 217 41.23 39.56 27.82
CA ALA A 217 42.25 38.92 28.68
C ALA A 217 41.81 37.58 29.38
N GLY A 218 42.71 36.59 29.47
CA GLY A 218 42.55 35.31 30.21
C GLY A 218 42.42 34.03 29.35
N VAL A 219 42.14 32.86 29.95
CA VAL A 219 41.85 31.58 29.26
C VAL A 219 40.56 30.94 29.79
N ARG A 220 39.83 30.21 28.94
CA ARG A 220 38.67 29.39 29.36
C ARG A 220 39.16 28.07 29.91
N TYR A 221 38.54 27.55 30.97
CA TYR A 221 38.82 26.22 31.50
C TYR A 221 37.59 25.30 31.41
N GLU A 222 37.88 24.01 31.22
CA GLU A 222 36.97 22.87 31.34
C GLU A 222 37.55 21.94 32.42
N TYR A 223 36.78 21.65 33.48
CA TYR A 223 37.19 20.84 34.63
C TYR A 223 36.47 19.49 34.65
N TYR A 224 37.24 18.44 34.93
CA TYR A 224 36.82 17.05 34.89
C TYR A 224 37.31 16.30 36.14
N GLU A 225 36.64 15.21 36.49
CA GLU A 225 37.00 14.36 37.62
C GLU A 225 37.09 12.90 37.16
N GLY A 226 38.14 12.19 37.58
CA GLY A 226 38.42 10.83 37.13
C GLY A 226 39.82 10.36 37.48
N LEU A 227 40.04 9.04 37.44
CA LEU A 227 41.33 8.42 37.70
C LEU A 227 42.03 8.12 36.37
N TRP A 228 43.16 8.78 36.13
CA TRP A 228 43.96 8.62 34.92
C TRP A 228 45.43 8.39 35.24
N ALA A 229 46.14 7.70 34.34
CA ALA A 229 47.60 7.54 34.37
C ALA A 229 48.31 8.30 33.23
N THR A 230 47.52 8.87 32.31
CA THR A 230 47.89 9.72 31.18
C THR A 230 46.71 10.64 30.87
N LEU A 231 46.91 11.76 30.19
CA LEU A 231 45.84 12.71 29.87
C LEU A 231 44.63 12.05 29.16
N PRO A 232 43.39 12.33 29.60
CA PRO A 232 42.20 11.74 29.00
C PRO A 232 41.85 12.32 27.63
N ASN A 233 41.05 11.58 26.85
CA ASN A 233 40.41 12.13 25.66
C ASN A 233 39.26 13.07 26.07
N PHE A 234 39.57 14.35 26.25
CA PHE A 234 38.62 15.38 26.69
C PHE A 234 37.40 15.54 25.77
N SER A 235 37.49 15.16 24.48
CA SER A 235 36.35 15.24 23.56
C SER A 235 35.29 14.17 23.81
N ALA A 236 35.64 13.09 24.53
CA ALA A 236 34.71 12.03 24.95
C ALA A 236 34.12 12.26 26.34
N LEU A 237 34.48 13.35 27.03
CA LEU A 237 34.06 13.65 28.39
C LEU A 237 33.18 14.90 28.45
N THR A 238 32.20 14.89 29.35
CA THR A 238 31.39 16.08 29.69
C THR A 238 32.05 16.83 30.84
N PRO A 239 32.41 18.12 30.69
CA PRO A 239 33.01 18.89 31.78
C PRO A 239 32.01 19.08 32.92
N MET A 240 32.48 18.89 34.16
CA MET A 240 31.67 19.12 35.37
C MET A 240 31.53 20.59 35.71
N LYS A 241 32.53 21.39 35.32
CA LYS A 241 32.57 22.84 35.56
C LYS A 241 33.33 23.51 34.44
N THR A 242 32.86 24.69 34.03
CA THR A 242 33.55 25.53 33.05
C THR A 242 33.61 26.97 33.55
N GLY A 243 34.57 27.74 33.07
CA GLY A 243 34.72 29.15 33.45
C GLY A 243 35.91 29.82 32.77
N THR A 244 36.34 30.97 33.29
CA THR A 244 37.54 31.68 32.83
C THR A 244 38.48 31.97 33.99
N VAL A 245 39.77 31.99 33.70
CA VAL A 245 40.85 32.34 34.64
C VAL A 245 41.85 33.25 33.94
N ALA A 246 42.53 34.12 34.68
CA ALA A 246 43.46 35.09 34.09
C ALA A 246 44.74 34.44 33.53
N SER A 247 45.12 33.28 34.07
CA SER A 247 46.28 32.46 33.68
C SER A 247 45.95 30.98 33.83
N PHE A 248 46.84 30.09 33.39
CA PHE A 248 46.73 28.63 33.59
C PHE A 248 46.86 28.29 35.08
N ASN A 249 45.73 28.31 35.81
CA ASN A 249 45.67 28.09 37.25
C ASN A 249 44.60 27.04 37.60
N LEU A 250 44.97 26.12 38.50
CA LEU A 250 44.16 24.99 38.97
C LEU A 250 43.20 25.33 40.13
N THR A 251 43.20 26.57 40.66
CA THR A 251 42.30 27.00 41.77
C THR A 251 40.82 26.62 41.58
N PRO A 252 40.23 26.62 40.36
CA PRO A 252 38.82 26.26 40.19
C PRO A 252 38.46 24.79 40.47
N ARG A 253 39.43 23.93 40.81
CA ARG A 253 39.23 22.51 41.11
C ARG A 253 38.31 22.32 42.32
N ASN A 254 37.62 21.19 42.38
CA ASN A 254 36.76 20.83 43.51
C ASN A 254 37.40 19.80 44.45
N ARG A 255 38.53 19.20 44.05
CA ARG A 255 39.28 18.19 44.82
C ARG A 255 40.78 18.28 44.47
N ASP A 256 41.62 17.75 45.34
CA ASP A 256 43.08 17.81 45.20
C ASP A 256 43.69 16.60 44.49
N ASN A 257 42.93 15.54 44.24
CA ASN A 257 43.39 14.34 43.53
C ASN A 257 42.32 13.90 42.51
N GLN A 258 42.70 13.16 41.48
CA GLN A 258 41.79 12.59 40.47
C GLN A 258 40.97 13.64 39.72
N PHE A 259 41.64 14.68 39.23
CA PHE A 259 41.00 15.72 38.43
C PHE A 259 41.82 16.08 37.19
N ALA A 260 41.17 16.72 36.23
CA ALA A 260 41.83 17.20 35.02
C ALA A 260 41.28 18.55 34.59
N PHE A 261 42.13 19.33 33.91
CA PHE A 261 41.76 20.58 33.27
C PHE A 261 42.11 20.56 31.79
N ARG A 262 41.25 21.20 31.00
CA ARG A 262 41.57 21.66 29.66
C ARG A 262 41.37 23.17 29.60
N PHE A 263 42.46 23.90 29.43
CA PHE A 263 42.47 25.33 29.20
C PHE A 263 42.54 25.61 27.71
N VAL A 264 41.73 26.56 27.24
CA VAL A 264 41.72 27.01 25.85
C VAL A 264 41.64 28.53 25.78
N GLY A 265 42.43 29.13 24.90
CA GLY A 265 42.45 30.57 24.66
C GLY A 265 43.31 30.93 23.45
N LYS A 266 43.62 32.22 23.34
CA LYS A 266 44.58 32.77 22.40
C LYS A 266 45.81 33.27 23.14
N LEU A 267 46.98 33.20 22.50
CA LEU A 267 48.24 33.75 22.94
C LEU A 267 48.69 34.81 21.93
N ASN A 268 48.96 36.03 22.37
CA ASN A 268 49.54 37.07 21.53
C ASN A 268 51.06 37.03 21.54
N ILE A 269 51.65 36.95 20.35
CA ILE A 269 53.09 37.02 20.14
C ILE A 269 53.44 38.39 19.55
N ALA A 270 54.21 39.18 20.30
CA ALA A 270 54.56 40.54 19.90
C ALA A 270 55.64 40.60 18.80
N THR A 271 56.53 39.60 18.73
CA THR A 271 57.65 39.57 17.79
C THR A 271 57.74 38.19 17.16
N ALA A 272 57.70 38.12 15.84
CA ALA A 272 57.82 36.83 15.14
C ALA A 272 59.19 36.17 15.44
N GLY A 273 59.20 34.86 15.57
CA GLY A 273 60.42 34.07 15.73
C GLY A 273 60.19 32.74 16.44
N SER A 274 61.28 32.08 16.85
CA SER A 274 61.23 30.80 17.54
C SER A 274 60.97 30.99 19.03
N TYR A 275 59.88 30.42 19.53
CA TYR A 275 59.51 30.43 20.95
C TYR A 275 59.67 29.03 21.54
N THR A 276 60.31 28.94 22.70
CA THR A 276 60.35 27.73 23.52
C THR A 276 59.30 27.86 24.62
N PHE A 277 58.36 26.92 24.69
CA PHE A 277 57.36 26.80 25.73
C PHE A 277 57.77 25.76 26.76
N PHE A 278 57.33 25.97 28.00
CA PHE A 278 57.62 25.11 29.14
C PHE A 278 56.34 24.81 29.90
N THR A 279 56.14 23.56 30.31
CA THR A 279 55.16 23.17 31.32
C THR A 279 55.88 22.49 32.48
N SER A 280 55.66 22.96 33.70
CA SER A 280 56.06 22.28 34.93
C SER A 280 54.81 21.72 35.61
N SER A 281 54.66 20.41 35.70
CA SER A 281 53.46 19.77 36.28
C SER A 281 53.78 18.60 37.23
N ASP A 282 52.96 18.43 38.29
CA ASP A 282 53.06 17.34 39.31
C ASP A 282 52.31 16.05 38.93
N ASP A 283 51.92 15.95 37.66
CA ASP A 283 51.53 14.76 36.93
C ASP A 283 51.45 15.22 35.45
N GLY A 284 50.61 14.63 34.61
CA GLY A 284 50.66 14.86 33.17
C GLY A 284 50.16 16.23 32.72
N SER A 285 50.94 16.91 31.85
CA SER A 285 50.47 18.07 31.08
C SER A 285 50.91 18.07 29.62
N GLN A 286 50.11 18.73 28.77
CA GLN A 286 50.46 18.99 27.37
C GLN A 286 50.12 20.42 27.00
N LEU A 287 50.93 21.03 26.14
CA LEU A 287 50.69 22.36 25.59
C LEU A 287 50.66 22.30 24.07
N PHE A 288 49.62 22.91 23.51
CA PHE A 288 49.38 23.01 22.08
C PHE A 288 49.38 24.46 21.63
N ILE A 289 50.01 24.75 20.49
CA ILE A 289 49.91 26.03 19.80
C ILE A 289 49.36 25.78 18.40
N ASN A 290 48.29 26.49 18.01
CA ASN A 290 47.60 26.29 16.72
C ASN A 290 47.28 24.80 16.47
N ASN A 291 46.79 24.12 17.51
CA ASN A 291 46.49 22.69 17.57
C ASN A 291 47.69 21.73 17.38
N ALA A 292 48.91 22.22 17.20
CA ALA A 292 50.11 21.39 17.18
C ALA A 292 50.63 21.17 18.60
N LEU A 293 50.94 19.93 18.97
CA LEU A 293 51.56 19.59 20.26
C LEU A 293 52.98 20.15 20.31
N VAL A 294 53.25 21.04 21.27
CA VAL A 294 54.54 21.70 21.45
C VAL A 294 55.28 21.16 22.66
N VAL A 295 54.59 20.98 23.80
CA VAL A 295 55.18 20.40 25.01
C VAL A 295 54.38 19.17 25.39
N ASN A 296 55.08 18.06 25.62
CA ASN A 296 54.50 16.83 26.13
C ASN A 296 55.20 16.43 27.44
N ASN A 297 54.49 16.63 28.55
CA ASN A 297 54.89 16.26 29.91
C ASN A 297 53.86 15.29 30.49
N ASP A 298 53.37 14.34 29.69
CA ASP A 298 52.29 13.42 30.09
C ASP A 298 52.83 12.21 30.86
N GLY A 299 51.99 11.61 31.70
CA GLY A 299 52.31 10.49 32.59
C GLY A 299 52.23 10.84 34.07
N VAL A 300 52.35 9.82 34.93
CA VAL A 300 52.36 9.99 36.39
C VAL A 300 53.77 10.27 36.87
N HIS A 301 54.00 11.42 37.48
CA HIS A 301 55.32 11.84 37.96
C HIS A 301 55.20 13.02 38.92
N GLY A 302 56.15 13.15 39.86
CA GLY A 302 56.28 14.39 40.64
C GLY A 302 56.59 15.61 39.75
N VAL A 303 56.66 16.82 40.32
CA VAL A 303 56.90 18.08 39.57
C VAL A 303 58.08 17.96 38.59
N LEU A 304 57.75 17.84 37.30
CA LEU A 304 58.70 17.72 36.20
C LEU A 304 58.47 18.87 35.22
N GLU A 305 59.55 19.49 34.74
CA GLU A 305 59.49 20.47 33.66
C GLU A 305 59.82 19.82 32.32
N ALA A 306 58.94 19.99 31.33
CA ALA A 306 59.21 19.69 29.94
C ALA A 306 59.16 20.98 29.10
N GLN A 307 59.82 20.93 27.94
CA GLN A 307 59.87 22.05 27.01
C GLN A 307 59.76 21.61 25.55
N GLY A 308 59.39 22.54 24.69
CA GLY A 308 59.41 22.35 23.24
C GLY A 308 59.33 23.69 22.52
N SER A 309 59.78 23.73 21.26
CA SER A 309 59.89 24.98 20.51
C SER A 309 59.03 24.99 19.25
N VAL A 310 58.47 26.15 18.92
CA VAL A 310 57.66 26.38 17.72
C VAL A 310 57.96 27.76 17.14
N SER A 311 57.97 27.88 15.81
CA SER A 311 58.09 29.17 15.14
C SER A 311 56.73 29.84 15.06
N LEU A 312 56.63 31.07 15.55
CA LEU A 312 55.40 31.84 15.59
C LEU A 312 55.57 33.16 14.85
N ASN A 313 54.51 33.58 14.16
CA ASN A 313 54.44 34.92 13.59
C ASN A 313 54.07 35.92 14.69
N ALA A 314 54.18 37.22 14.41
CA ALA A 314 53.56 38.20 15.30
C ALA A 314 52.03 38.12 15.14
N GLY A 315 51.29 38.20 16.24
CA GLY A 315 49.84 38.10 16.27
C GLY A 315 49.30 37.03 17.23
N GLU A 316 48.01 36.75 17.13
CA GLU A 316 47.32 35.79 18.01
C GLU A 316 47.47 34.35 17.49
N HIS A 317 47.70 33.43 18.42
CA HIS A 317 47.78 32.00 18.17
C HIS A 317 46.85 31.25 19.11
N ASP A 318 46.23 30.17 18.67
CA ASP A 318 45.48 29.30 19.59
C ASP A 318 46.46 28.68 20.59
N ILE A 319 46.12 28.73 21.87
CA ILE A 319 46.84 28.03 22.93
C ILE A 319 45.87 27.14 23.68
N ALA A 320 46.26 25.87 23.84
CA ALA A 320 45.56 24.94 24.71
C ALA A 320 46.55 24.27 25.66
N VAL A 321 46.16 24.14 26.92
CA VAL A 321 46.95 23.43 27.93
C VAL A 321 46.04 22.41 28.60
N THR A 322 46.43 21.15 28.59
CA THR A 322 45.73 20.08 29.29
C THR A 322 46.58 19.58 30.45
N PHE A 323 45.93 19.24 31.56
CA PHE A 323 46.57 18.80 32.80
C PHE A 323 45.71 17.73 33.48
N PHE A 324 46.32 16.74 34.13
CA PHE A 324 45.65 15.87 35.10
C PHE A 324 46.50 15.69 36.37
N GLU A 325 45.82 15.42 37.47
CA GLU A 325 46.39 15.09 38.78
C GLU A 325 45.82 13.75 39.25
N GLN A 326 46.67 12.75 39.49
CA GLN A 326 46.29 11.45 40.02
C GLN A 326 46.35 11.45 41.54
N SER A 327 47.51 11.78 42.11
CA SER A 327 47.73 11.86 43.55
C SER A 327 49.04 12.56 43.91
N GLY A 328 49.05 13.44 44.90
CA GLY A 328 50.29 14.09 45.35
C GLY A 328 50.10 15.57 45.62
N GLY A 329 51.09 16.38 45.23
CA GLY A 329 50.89 17.82 45.09
C GLY A 329 50.33 18.14 43.71
N GLU A 330 49.94 19.39 43.47
CA GLU A 330 49.14 19.75 42.31
C GLU A 330 49.68 21.02 41.62
N THR A 331 50.90 20.91 41.09
CA THR A 331 51.57 22.03 40.42
C THR A 331 51.24 22.06 38.92
N LEU A 332 50.95 23.25 38.38
CA LEU A 332 51.03 23.55 36.96
C LEU A 332 51.57 24.97 36.75
N THR A 333 52.72 25.09 36.11
CA THR A 333 53.26 26.39 35.65
C THR A 333 53.52 26.34 34.15
N VAL A 334 53.06 27.36 33.44
CA VAL A 334 53.22 27.47 31.98
C VAL A 334 54.02 28.72 31.64
N SER A 335 55.17 28.53 31.03
CA SER A 335 56.15 29.58 30.73
C SER A 335 56.60 29.55 29.28
N TYR A 336 57.22 30.63 28.82
CA TYR A 336 57.77 30.75 27.47
C TYR A 336 59.05 31.60 27.44
N GLN A 337 59.87 31.38 26.42
CA GLN A 337 61.09 32.12 26.09
C GLN A 337 61.10 32.37 24.57
N GLY A 338 61.59 33.53 24.12
CA GLY A 338 61.61 33.87 22.70
C GLY A 338 62.56 35.02 22.35
N PRO A 339 62.54 35.52 21.10
CA PRO A 339 63.43 36.59 20.66
C PRO A 339 63.26 37.84 21.53
N GLY A 340 64.33 38.27 22.21
CA GLY A 340 64.31 39.43 23.12
C GLY A 340 63.56 39.21 24.43
N LEU A 341 63.14 37.97 24.75
CA LEU A 341 62.33 37.64 25.91
C LEU A 341 62.98 36.52 26.73
N ALA A 342 63.43 36.83 27.95
CA ALA A 342 63.91 35.84 28.91
C ALA A 342 62.76 34.92 29.37
N LYS A 343 63.09 33.69 29.79
CA LYS A 343 62.10 32.71 30.28
C LYS A 343 61.25 33.33 31.39
N GLN A 344 59.95 33.35 31.19
CA GLN A 344 58.98 33.87 32.15
C GLN A 344 57.65 33.12 32.04
N THR A 345 56.84 33.14 33.09
CA THR A 345 55.44 32.69 33.02
C THR A 345 54.71 33.49 31.95
N ILE A 346 53.85 32.85 31.16
CA ILE A 346 53.07 33.56 30.15
C ILE A 346 52.23 34.64 30.85
N PRO A 347 52.46 35.93 30.56
CA PRO A 347 51.77 37.00 31.25
C PRO A 347 50.28 37.00 30.88
N THR A 348 49.43 37.34 31.85
CA THR A 348 47.97 37.39 31.64
C THR A 348 47.56 38.37 30.55
N THR A 349 48.37 39.40 30.30
CA THR A 349 48.21 40.38 29.22
C THR A 349 48.48 39.80 27.82
N ALA A 350 49.12 38.63 27.72
CA ALA A 350 49.34 37.93 26.46
C ALA A 350 48.28 36.84 26.19
N LEU A 351 47.37 36.56 27.13
CA LEU A 351 46.35 35.52 26.99
C LEU A 351 44.99 36.13 26.71
N PHE A 352 44.23 35.54 25.80
CA PHE A 352 42.85 35.94 25.54
C PHE A 352 41.82 34.80 25.57
N ASN A 353 40.66 35.02 26.19
CA ASN A 353 39.63 34.02 26.39
C ASN A 353 38.77 33.83 25.13
N VAL A 354 38.20 32.62 25.00
CA VAL A 354 37.27 32.24 23.94
C VAL A 354 35.90 31.88 24.53
N ALA A 355 34.80 32.39 23.96
CA ALA A 355 33.44 32.13 24.43
C ALA A 355 33.05 30.64 24.26
N ALA A 356 32.13 30.13 25.09
CA ALA A 356 31.52 28.82 24.85
C ALA A 356 30.65 28.88 23.58
N PRO A 357 30.61 27.83 22.73
CA PRO A 357 29.78 27.83 21.54
C PRO A 357 28.30 27.96 21.92
N VAL A 358 27.54 28.78 21.19
CA VAL A 358 26.07 28.79 21.28
C VAL A 358 25.55 27.53 20.58
N ASN A 359 24.55 26.87 21.15
CA ASN A 359 23.89 25.71 20.58
C ASN A 359 22.37 25.90 20.57
N VAL A 360 21.72 25.66 19.43
CA VAL A 360 20.26 25.72 19.28
C VAL A 360 19.71 24.31 19.06
N THR A 361 18.74 23.91 19.88
CA THR A 361 18.09 22.61 19.75
C THR A 361 17.02 22.68 18.67
N ASN A 362 17.07 21.76 17.70
CA ASN A 362 16.04 21.65 16.67
C ASN A 362 14.72 21.14 17.28
N PRO A 363 13.60 21.87 17.15
CA PRO A 363 12.30 21.44 17.71
C PRO A 363 11.63 20.32 16.90
N GLY A 364 12.20 19.90 15.76
CA GLY A 364 11.60 18.95 14.84
C GLY A 364 10.49 19.57 13.99
N ALA A 365 10.00 18.81 13.00
CA ALA A 365 8.92 19.25 12.12
C ALA A 365 7.63 19.56 12.91
N GLN A 366 6.99 20.68 12.59
CA GLN A 366 5.77 21.16 13.23
C GLN A 366 4.57 21.09 12.28
N THR A 367 3.39 20.83 12.83
CA THR A 367 2.12 20.87 12.09
C THR A 367 1.06 21.60 12.90
N THR A 368 0.32 22.52 12.27
CA THR A 368 -0.74 23.31 12.95
C THR A 368 -1.91 23.55 12.00
N ALA A 369 -3.13 23.53 12.52
CA ALA A 369 -4.30 23.94 11.73
C ALA A 369 -4.35 25.47 11.60
N LEU A 370 -4.79 25.96 10.43
CA LEU A 370 -5.04 27.39 10.19
C LEU A 370 -5.92 27.98 11.32
N ALA A 371 -5.63 29.22 11.71
CA ALA A 371 -6.35 29.95 12.75
C ALA A 371 -6.26 29.36 14.17
N THR A 372 -5.32 28.43 14.44
CA THR A 372 -5.07 27.89 15.80
C THR A 372 -3.90 28.60 16.47
N ALA A 373 -4.08 29.08 17.71
CA ALA A 373 -3.02 29.76 18.46
C ALA A 373 -1.82 28.83 18.73
N VAL A 374 -0.61 29.36 18.54
CA VAL A 374 0.67 28.66 18.70
C VAL A 374 1.42 29.18 19.92
N ASN A 375 2.14 28.28 20.60
CA ASN A 375 3.06 28.57 21.69
C ASN A 375 4.22 27.56 21.72
N LEU A 376 5.30 27.84 20.97
CA LEU A 376 6.47 26.97 20.86
C LEU A 376 7.71 27.65 21.47
N GLN A 377 8.43 26.95 22.36
CA GLN A 377 9.66 27.46 22.98
C GLN A 377 10.90 26.93 22.24
N ILE A 378 11.75 27.83 21.73
CA ILE A 378 13.06 27.45 21.19
C ILE A 378 14.07 27.31 22.34
N GLN A 379 14.81 26.21 22.36
CA GLN A 379 15.80 25.90 23.39
C GLN A 379 17.21 26.20 22.86
N ALA A 380 17.98 27.01 23.59
CA ALA A 380 19.37 27.31 23.28
C ALA A 380 20.24 27.38 24.54
N SER A 381 21.53 27.05 24.41
CA SER A 381 22.51 27.04 25.50
C SER A 381 23.89 27.52 25.03
N GLY A 382 24.81 27.78 25.97
CA GLY A 382 26.16 28.27 25.68
C GLY A 382 26.24 29.79 25.46
N GLY A 383 27.33 30.26 24.85
CA GLY A 383 27.58 31.70 24.62
C GLY A 383 27.99 32.48 25.87
N SER A 384 28.12 33.80 25.70
CA SER A 384 28.39 34.79 26.75
C SER A 384 27.23 35.77 26.92
N GLY A 385 26.66 35.80 28.13
CA GLY A 385 25.59 36.74 28.49
C GLY A 385 24.20 36.26 28.09
N ALA A 386 23.21 37.15 28.12
CA ALA A 386 21.84 36.82 27.72
C ALA A 386 21.78 36.49 26.22
N LEU A 387 21.08 35.41 25.87
CA LEU A 387 20.86 35.05 24.48
C LEU A 387 19.73 35.89 23.87
N SER A 388 19.93 36.31 22.63
CA SER A 388 18.93 36.92 21.77
C SER A 388 18.48 35.92 20.70
N TYR A 389 17.20 35.96 20.34
CA TYR A 389 16.58 34.99 19.45
C TYR A 389 16.03 35.66 18.18
N GLY A 390 16.13 34.96 17.06
CA GLY A 390 15.55 35.35 15.79
C GLY A 390 14.92 34.15 15.08
N ALA A 391 13.98 34.43 14.17
CA ALA A 391 13.39 33.41 13.32
C ALA A 391 13.11 33.99 11.94
N THR A 392 13.41 33.23 10.90
CA THR A 392 13.04 33.54 9.52
C THR A 392 12.20 32.40 8.93
N GLY A 393 11.37 32.72 7.95
CA GLY A 393 10.50 31.74 7.31
C GLY A 393 9.34 31.25 8.18
N LEU A 394 8.99 31.96 9.27
CA LEU A 394 7.79 31.64 10.06
C LEU A 394 6.52 31.72 9.21
N PRO A 395 5.54 30.81 9.40
CA PRO A 395 4.21 30.97 8.84
C PRO A 395 3.60 32.34 9.14
N ALA A 396 2.88 32.90 8.17
CA ALA A 396 2.22 34.20 8.31
C ALA A 396 1.32 34.21 9.55
N GLY A 397 1.46 35.22 10.42
CA GLY A 397 0.72 35.33 11.69
C GLY A 397 1.46 34.79 12.92
N LEU A 398 2.66 34.21 12.77
CA LEU A 398 3.53 33.81 13.87
C LEU A 398 4.71 34.78 14.03
N THR A 399 5.16 34.97 15.28
CA THR A 399 6.30 35.83 15.64
C THR A 399 7.14 35.17 16.73
N ILE A 400 8.44 35.47 16.78
CA ILE A 400 9.33 35.04 17.88
C ILE A 400 9.65 36.21 18.79
N ASN A 401 9.63 35.99 20.10
CA ASN A 401 10.12 36.97 21.07
C ASN A 401 11.65 36.93 21.14
N ALA A 402 12.31 38.06 20.87
CA ALA A 402 13.77 38.14 20.76
C ALA A 402 14.52 37.92 22.09
N ALA A 403 13.87 38.04 23.25
CA ALA A 403 14.50 37.84 24.54
C ALA A 403 14.26 36.42 25.11
N SER A 404 13.08 35.85 24.85
CA SER A 404 12.72 34.54 25.40
C SER A 404 12.81 33.38 24.43
N GLY A 405 12.88 33.61 23.11
CA GLY A 405 12.86 32.55 22.10
C GLY A 405 11.50 31.87 21.93
N ARG A 406 10.43 32.45 22.48
CA ARG A 406 9.08 31.90 22.38
C ARG A 406 8.40 32.35 21.08
N ILE A 407 7.98 31.39 20.26
CA ILE A 407 7.18 31.60 19.05
C ILE A 407 5.70 31.56 19.43
N THR A 408 4.98 32.65 19.14
CA THR A 408 3.55 32.79 19.41
C THR A 408 2.81 33.45 18.25
N GLY A 409 1.50 33.25 18.18
CA GLY A 409 0.62 33.89 17.19
C GLY A 409 -0.43 32.93 16.66
N THR A 410 -1.12 33.34 15.59
CA THR A 410 -2.17 32.56 14.95
C THR A 410 -1.91 32.54 13.45
N PRO A 411 -1.65 31.37 12.84
CA PRO A 411 -1.29 31.29 11.44
C PRO A 411 -2.48 31.65 10.53
N THR A 412 -2.22 32.43 9.49
CA THR A 412 -3.24 33.01 8.59
C THR A 412 -3.18 32.49 7.16
N THR A 413 -2.19 31.65 6.81
CA THR A 413 -2.05 31.10 5.46
C THR A 413 -1.66 29.62 5.52
N ILE A 414 -2.32 28.80 4.69
CA ILE A 414 -2.02 27.37 4.51
C ILE A 414 -0.74 27.24 3.69
N GLY A 415 0.12 26.29 4.05
CA GLY A 415 1.34 26.01 3.32
C GLY A 415 2.41 25.37 4.19
N ILE A 416 3.51 24.98 3.55
CA ILE A 416 4.70 24.48 4.24
C ILE A 416 5.71 25.63 4.29
N ALA A 417 6.13 25.97 5.50
CA ALA A 417 7.14 26.99 5.74
C ALA A 417 8.45 26.32 6.18
N ASN A 418 9.58 26.73 5.58
CA ASN A 418 10.92 26.32 6.03
C ASN A 418 11.40 27.35 7.04
N VAL A 419 11.38 26.98 8.32
CA VAL A 419 11.67 27.87 9.44
C VAL A 419 13.11 27.69 9.87
N ARG A 420 13.83 28.81 9.97
CA ARG A 420 15.15 28.88 10.61
C ARG A 420 15.02 29.65 11.91
N VAL A 421 15.45 29.07 13.02
CA VAL A 421 15.59 29.78 14.30
C VAL A 421 17.06 30.01 14.62
N THR A 422 17.36 31.13 15.24
CA THR A 422 18.72 31.59 15.58
C THR A 422 18.75 31.97 17.05
N ALA A 423 19.82 31.58 17.75
CA ALA A 423 20.18 32.19 19.04
C ALA A 423 21.58 32.80 18.93
N ALA A 424 21.75 34.00 19.47
CA ALA A 424 23.01 34.73 19.47
C ALA A 424 23.33 35.28 20.88
N ASP A 425 24.58 35.18 21.28
CA ASP A 425 25.05 35.75 22.54
C ASP A 425 25.41 37.25 22.40
N ALA A 426 25.73 37.90 23.52
CA ALA A 426 26.06 39.33 23.54
C ALA A 426 27.38 39.68 22.82
N ARG A 427 28.15 38.68 22.40
CA ARG A 427 29.43 38.82 21.67
C ARG A 427 29.28 38.53 20.17
N GLY A 428 28.05 38.25 19.70
CA GLY A 428 27.78 37.94 18.29
C GLY A 428 28.02 36.49 17.90
N THR A 429 28.38 35.61 18.85
CA THR A 429 28.44 34.16 18.60
C THR A 429 27.01 33.66 18.40
N SER A 430 26.74 32.87 17.37
CA SER A 430 25.38 32.39 17.09
C SER A 430 25.35 30.94 16.60
N SER A 431 24.19 30.31 16.77
CA SER A 431 23.86 29.00 16.21
C SER A 431 22.43 29.01 15.70
N ASN A 432 22.10 28.06 14.81
CA ASN A 432 20.81 27.96 14.15
C ASN A 432 20.26 26.53 14.18
N ALA A 433 18.95 26.40 14.02
CA ALA A 433 18.29 25.15 13.68
C ALA A 433 17.21 25.38 12.61
N ASP A 434 17.16 24.47 11.63
CA ASP A 434 16.20 24.50 10.53
C ASP A 434 15.16 23.37 10.70
N PHE A 435 13.88 23.68 10.50
CA PHE A 435 12.79 22.70 10.53
C PHE A 435 11.63 23.13 9.63
N THR A 436 10.73 22.20 9.31
CA THR A 436 9.52 22.49 8.53
C THR A 436 8.33 22.76 9.43
N TRP A 437 7.48 23.70 9.05
CA TRP A 437 6.19 23.96 9.70
C TRP A 437 5.07 23.91 8.69
N THR A 438 4.21 22.90 8.80
CA THR A 438 3.05 22.71 7.93
C THR A 438 1.81 23.35 8.54
N ILE A 439 1.27 24.38 7.90
CA ILE A 439 -0.06 24.92 8.19
C ILE A 439 -1.07 24.27 7.27
N GLN A 440 -2.04 23.55 7.83
CA GLN A 440 -3.07 22.84 7.08
C GLN A 440 -4.46 23.45 7.30
N ALA A 441 -5.37 23.25 6.36
CA ALA A 441 -6.78 23.58 6.56
C ALA A 441 -7.33 22.86 7.80
N PRO A 442 -8.24 23.48 8.58
CA PRO A 442 -8.96 22.76 9.61
C PRO A 442 -9.77 21.64 8.98
N SER A 443 -9.67 20.43 9.53
CA SER A 443 -10.38 19.24 9.03
C SER A 443 -11.35 18.72 10.07
N LEU A 444 -12.59 18.45 9.65
CA LEU A 444 -13.52 17.64 10.42
C LEU A 444 -13.16 16.16 10.25
N VAL A 445 -13.37 15.36 11.30
CA VAL A 445 -13.23 13.89 11.21
C VAL A 445 -14.53 13.26 11.69
N LEU A 446 -15.30 12.68 10.76
CA LEU A 446 -16.52 11.96 11.09
C LEU A 446 -16.18 10.53 11.52
N ASN A 447 -16.65 10.13 12.70
CA ASN A 447 -16.37 8.81 13.25
C ASN A 447 -17.25 7.74 12.58
N SER A 448 -16.72 6.52 12.45
CA SER A 448 -17.40 5.43 11.75
C SER A 448 -18.80 5.15 12.28
N ILE A 449 -19.78 5.05 11.38
CA ILE A 449 -21.15 4.66 11.70
C ILE A 449 -21.24 3.13 11.74
N ALA A 450 -21.63 2.59 12.90
CA ALA A 450 -21.91 1.16 13.02
C ALA A 450 -23.23 0.80 12.31
N ALA A 451 -23.17 -0.16 11.41
CA ALA A 451 -24.33 -0.72 10.74
C ALA A 451 -24.25 -2.26 10.76
N SER A 452 -25.41 -2.90 10.84
CA SER A 452 -25.53 -4.37 10.83
C SER A 452 -26.82 -4.75 10.12
N PRO A 453 -26.90 -5.91 9.46
CA PRO A 453 -28.15 -6.38 8.85
C PRO A 453 -29.33 -6.37 9.84
N LYS A 454 -30.49 -5.88 9.40
CA LYS A 454 -31.73 -5.84 10.20
C LYS A 454 -32.95 -6.32 9.40
N PRO A 455 -33.98 -6.87 10.06
CA PRO A 455 -35.25 -7.15 9.40
C PRO A 455 -35.95 -5.88 8.92
N VAL A 456 -36.72 -5.99 7.84
CA VAL A 456 -37.64 -4.94 7.37
C VAL A 456 -38.51 -4.40 8.52
N SER A 457 -38.82 -3.11 8.45
CA SER A 457 -39.66 -2.36 9.39
C SER A 457 -39.16 -2.34 10.85
N THR A 458 -37.92 -2.76 11.10
CA THR A 458 -37.28 -2.60 12.42
C THR A 458 -36.80 -1.16 12.59
N ALA A 459 -37.02 -0.58 13.77
CA ALA A 459 -36.45 0.71 14.12
C ALA A 459 -34.95 0.59 14.41
N ILE A 460 -34.13 1.30 13.63
CA ILE A 460 -32.67 1.30 13.72
C ILE A 460 -32.21 2.67 14.21
N THR A 461 -31.52 2.71 15.35
CA THR A 461 -30.91 3.94 15.86
C THR A 461 -29.46 4.01 15.40
N PHE A 462 -29.14 5.03 14.61
CA PHE A 462 -27.78 5.35 14.19
C PHE A 462 -27.20 6.41 15.11
N THR A 463 -25.93 6.25 15.50
CA THR A 463 -25.19 7.19 16.33
C THR A 463 -24.01 7.75 15.52
N THR A 464 -23.83 9.07 15.54
CA THR A 464 -22.76 9.79 14.83
C THR A 464 -22.01 10.73 15.76
N SER A 465 -20.75 10.99 15.45
CA SER A 465 -19.93 11.99 16.15
C SER A 465 -18.85 12.51 15.21
N VAL A 466 -18.41 13.75 15.44
CA VAL A 466 -17.36 14.41 14.65
C VAL A 466 -16.33 15.01 15.60
N THR A 467 -15.07 14.72 15.33
CA THR A 467 -13.93 15.27 16.05
C THR A 467 -13.50 16.59 15.39
N ASN A 468 -12.97 17.51 16.19
CA ASN A 468 -12.53 18.85 15.79
C ASN A 468 -13.65 19.77 15.26
N ALA A 469 -14.93 19.46 15.50
CA ALA A 469 -16.06 20.32 15.10
C ALA A 469 -16.40 21.37 16.17
N VAL A 470 -16.91 22.51 15.72
CA VAL A 470 -17.54 23.54 16.57
C VAL A 470 -19.06 23.48 16.37
N ASN A 471 -19.81 23.02 17.38
CA ASN A 471 -21.26 22.83 17.33
C ASN A 471 -21.72 22.01 16.09
N PRO A 472 -21.38 20.71 16.02
CA PRO A 472 -21.66 19.89 14.85
C PRO A 472 -23.16 19.73 14.61
N ARG A 473 -23.55 19.75 13.33
CA ARG A 473 -24.91 19.46 12.83
C ARG A 473 -24.83 18.39 11.76
N PHE A 474 -25.84 17.52 11.70
CA PHE A 474 -25.86 16.34 10.84
C PHE A 474 -27.10 16.31 9.94
N LYS A 475 -26.93 15.85 8.72
CA LYS A 475 -28.02 15.47 7.82
C LYS A 475 -27.78 14.08 7.24
N TRP A 476 -28.87 13.40 6.88
CA TRP A 476 -28.84 11.99 6.49
C TRP A 476 -29.58 11.77 5.18
N LEU A 477 -28.98 10.98 4.29
CA LEU A 477 -29.59 10.44 3.08
C LEU A 477 -29.57 8.92 3.19
N TRP A 478 -30.74 8.26 3.11
CA TRP A 478 -30.88 6.86 3.51
C TRP A 478 -30.70 5.83 2.40
N GLY A 479 -30.66 6.28 1.14
CA GLY A 479 -30.47 5.40 -0.03
C GLY A 479 -31.69 4.60 -0.46
N ASP A 480 -32.82 4.69 0.27
CA ASP A 480 -34.08 4.00 -0.04
C ASP A 480 -35.10 4.88 -0.79
N GLY A 481 -34.64 6.03 -1.30
CA GLY A 481 -35.48 7.02 -1.98
C GLY A 481 -36.17 8.02 -1.03
N THR A 482 -36.04 7.86 0.30
CA THR A 482 -36.52 8.90 1.22
C THR A 482 -35.67 10.17 1.12
N ALA A 483 -36.32 11.33 1.25
CA ALA A 483 -35.66 12.63 1.13
C ALA A 483 -34.55 12.82 2.18
N GLU A 484 -33.49 13.54 1.80
CA GLU A 484 -32.41 13.93 2.72
C GLU A 484 -33.00 14.76 3.87
N THR A 485 -32.57 14.48 5.11
CA THR A 485 -33.06 15.22 6.27
C THR A 485 -32.48 16.64 6.30
N ALA A 486 -33.13 17.55 7.03
CA ALA A 486 -32.50 18.82 7.40
C ALA A 486 -31.32 18.60 8.37
N TYR A 487 -30.45 19.60 8.48
CA TYR A 487 -29.39 19.62 9.48
C TYR A 487 -29.97 19.70 10.90
N ALA A 488 -29.49 18.83 11.79
CA ALA A 488 -29.86 18.81 13.21
C ALA A 488 -28.65 18.53 14.11
N SER A 489 -28.65 19.07 15.33
CA SER A 489 -27.55 18.87 16.30
C SER A 489 -27.62 17.51 17.03
N ALA A 490 -28.67 16.72 16.80
CA ALA A 490 -28.82 15.41 17.43
C ALA A 490 -27.75 14.44 16.90
N THR A 491 -27.03 13.78 17.82
CA THR A 491 -26.02 12.77 17.52
C THR A 491 -26.61 11.39 17.26
N THR A 492 -27.92 11.24 17.45
CA THR A 492 -28.65 9.99 17.20
C THR A 492 -29.87 10.24 16.33
N ILE A 493 -30.19 9.31 15.44
CA ILE A 493 -31.41 9.34 14.62
C ILE A 493 -31.95 7.93 14.42
N THR A 494 -33.28 7.79 14.35
CA THR A 494 -33.95 6.51 14.12
C THR A 494 -34.50 6.44 12.70
N LYS A 495 -34.29 5.31 12.02
CA LYS A 495 -34.79 5.03 10.67
C LYS A 495 -35.42 3.65 10.60
N ASN A 496 -36.56 3.56 9.90
CA ASN A 496 -37.25 2.31 9.58
C ASN A 496 -37.22 2.14 8.05
N TYR A 497 -36.65 1.04 7.57
CA TYR A 497 -36.67 0.68 6.14
C TYR A 497 -37.83 -0.29 5.89
N THR A 498 -38.71 0.02 4.94
CA THR A 498 -39.95 -0.75 4.70
C THR A 498 -39.81 -1.86 3.66
N THR A 499 -38.73 -1.85 2.88
CA THR A 499 -38.43 -2.85 1.86
C THR A 499 -37.06 -3.52 2.12
N PRO A 500 -36.87 -4.79 1.73
CA PRO A 500 -35.57 -5.43 1.83
C PRO A 500 -34.62 -4.89 0.75
N GLY A 501 -33.33 -4.82 1.06
CA GLY A 501 -32.33 -4.28 0.13
C GLY A 501 -30.99 -3.98 0.80
N ILE A 502 -30.01 -3.65 -0.05
CA ILE A 502 -28.68 -3.19 0.36
C ILE A 502 -28.61 -1.69 0.08
N TYR A 503 -28.78 -0.86 1.13
CA TYR A 503 -28.87 0.59 0.99
C TYR A 503 -27.54 1.26 1.31
N VAL A 504 -27.08 2.16 0.43
CA VAL A 504 -25.95 3.04 0.72
C VAL A 504 -26.49 4.33 1.34
N ALA A 505 -26.35 4.44 2.66
CA ALA A 505 -26.70 5.63 3.40
C ALA A 505 -25.50 6.59 3.47
N LYS A 506 -25.77 7.88 3.60
CA LYS A 506 -24.78 8.95 3.71
C LYS A 506 -25.14 9.85 4.87
N VAL A 507 -24.20 10.08 5.77
CA VAL A 507 -24.25 11.14 6.78
C VAL A 507 -23.35 12.28 6.32
N THR A 508 -23.83 13.52 6.45
CA THR A 508 -23.03 14.73 6.25
C THR A 508 -23.04 15.53 7.52
N ALA A 509 -21.87 15.88 8.04
CA ALA A 509 -21.72 16.78 9.15
C ALA A 509 -21.23 18.15 8.67
N THR A 510 -21.74 19.18 9.31
CA THR A 510 -21.24 20.55 9.21
C THR A 510 -21.02 21.14 10.59
N ASP A 511 -20.36 22.28 10.68
CA ASP A 511 -20.09 22.98 11.92
C ASP A 511 -20.26 24.51 11.75
N ASP A 512 -20.03 25.31 12.79
CA ASP A 512 -20.22 26.77 12.73
C ASP A 512 -19.19 27.51 11.87
N ARG A 513 -18.12 26.83 11.43
CA ARG A 513 -17.13 27.39 10.51
C ARG A 513 -17.52 27.16 9.05
N GLY A 514 -18.63 26.47 8.79
CA GLY A 514 -19.08 26.11 7.45
C GLY A 514 -18.27 24.98 6.80
N LEU A 515 -17.46 24.25 7.58
CA LEU A 515 -16.79 23.05 7.09
C LEU A 515 -17.82 21.93 6.94
N GLU A 516 -17.65 21.10 5.91
CA GLU A 516 -18.49 19.91 5.71
C GLU A 516 -17.63 18.66 5.51
N ILE A 517 -18.09 17.53 6.06
CA ILE A 517 -17.55 16.21 5.78
C ILE A 517 -18.69 15.21 5.67
N SER A 518 -18.59 14.27 4.73
CA SER A 518 -19.57 13.20 4.56
C SER A 518 -18.90 11.84 4.69
N GLN A 519 -19.67 10.87 5.16
CA GLN A 519 -19.32 9.45 5.13
C GLN A 519 -20.49 8.65 4.58
N GLN A 520 -20.20 7.65 3.75
CA GLN A 520 -21.15 6.63 3.35
C GLN A 520 -20.96 5.35 4.16
N PHE A 521 -22.05 4.64 4.41
CA PHE A 521 -22.07 3.32 5.01
C PHE A 521 -23.23 2.51 4.42
N THR A 522 -23.13 1.18 4.49
CA THR A 522 -24.17 0.31 3.95
C THR A 522 -25.06 -0.24 5.07
N GLN A 523 -26.38 -0.09 4.91
CA GLN A 523 -27.38 -0.72 5.75
C GLN A 523 -28.08 -1.83 4.96
N ILE A 524 -27.95 -3.07 5.42
CA ILE A 524 -28.59 -4.23 4.82
C ILE A 524 -29.92 -4.49 5.53
N ILE A 525 -30.99 -4.64 4.76
CA ILE A 525 -32.33 -4.91 5.25
C ILE A 525 -32.82 -6.21 4.62
N HIS A 526 -33.24 -7.15 5.44
CA HIS A 526 -33.65 -8.49 4.99
C HIS A 526 -35.08 -8.82 5.40
N LEU A 527 -35.68 -9.80 4.72
CA LEU A 527 -36.99 -10.34 5.10
C LEU A 527 -36.90 -11.15 6.42
N PRO A 528 -38.01 -11.35 7.15
CA PRO A 528 -38.03 -12.21 8.33
C PRO A 528 -37.50 -13.61 7.99
N LEU A 529 -36.54 -14.09 8.78
CA LEU A 529 -35.90 -15.39 8.56
C LEU A 529 -36.78 -16.52 9.08
N THR A 530 -36.73 -17.66 8.41
CA THR A 530 -37.33 -18.90 8.90
C THR A 530 -36.53 -19.48 10.08
N ALA A 531 -37.16 -20.34 10.89
CA ALA A 531 -36.54 -20.88 12.10
C ALA A 531 -35.29 -21.73 11.81
N ASN A 532 -35.33 -22.53 10.75
CA ASN A 532 -34.19 -23.33 10.26
C ASN A 532 -33.77 -22.82 8.89
N ARG A 533 -32.49 -22.93 8.54
CA ARG A 533 -32.07 -22.65 7.16
C ARG A 533 -32.56 -23.76 6.22
N PRO A 534 -33.10 -23.44 5.04
CA PRO A 534 -33.35 -24.43 4.01
C PRO A 534 -32.09 -25.21 3.65
N ALA A 535 -32.27 -26.45 3.22
CA ALA A 535 -31.16 -27.34 2.85
C ALA A 535 -31.09 -27.54 1.34
N VAL A 536 -29.89 -27.76 0.81
CA VAL A 536 -29.61 -27.97 -0.61
C VAL A 536 -28.54 -29.04 -0.78
N SER A 537 -28.70 -29.92 -1.77
CA SER A 537 -27.71 -30.94 -2.11
C SER A 537 -26.47 -30.29 -2.74
N MET A 538 -25.29 -30.59 -2.22
CA MET A 538 -24.00 -30.03 -2.67
C MET A 538 -22.91 -31.11 -2.68
N ASN A 539 -21.81 -30.85 -3.39
CA ASN A 539 -20.58 -31.67 -3.34
C ASN A 539 -19.57 -31.17 -2.27
N LEU A 540 -19.98 -30.18 -1.48
CA LEU A 540 -19.20 -29.54 -0.43
C LEU A 540 -20.12 -29.32 0.79
N ALA A 541 -19.66 -29.62 2.01
CA ALA A 541 -20.43 -29.42 3.23
C ALA A 541 -19.58 -28.83 4.36
N TYR A 542 -20.20 -27.99 5.19
CA TYR A 542 -19.61 -27.43 6.41
C TYR A 542 -20.17 -28.14 7.64
N GLU A 543 -19.31 -28.76 8.44
CA GLU A 543 -19.64 -29.46 9.68
C GLU A 543 -19.31 -28.58 10.89
N THR A 544 -20.36 -28.10 11.57
CA THR A 544 -20.22 -27.46 12.88
C THR A 544 -20.04 -28.52 13.96
N ARG A 545 -19.11 -28.28 14.90
CA ARG A 545 -18.81 -29.20 16.01
C ARG A 545 -18.77 -28.41 17.31
N SER A 546 -19.38 -28.95 18.37
CA SER A 546 -19.52 -28.25 19.66
C SER A 546 -18.24 -28.24 20.50
N ASN A 547 -17.44 -29.31 20.43
CA ASN A 547 -16.24 -29.52 21.26
C ASN A 547 -14.96 -29.74 20.43
N ALA A 548 -14.96 -29.29 19.17
CA ALA A 548 -13.82 -29.43 18.27
C ALA A 548 -13.89 -28.37 17.18
N ASN A 549 -12.78 -28.15 16.48
CA ASN A 549 -12.77 -27.32 15.29
C ASN A 549 -13.78 -27.82 14.26
N ALA A 550 -14.51 -26.89 13.66
CA ALA A 550 -15.39 -27.18 12.54
C ALA A 550 -14.59 -27.72 11.35
N ARG A 551 -15.31 -28.40 10.44
CA ARG A 551 -14.70 -29.03 9.27
C ARG A 551 -15.42 -28.68 7.99
N VAL A 552 -14.68 -28.75 6.89
CA VAL A 552 -15.23 -28.72 5.54
C VAL A 552 -14.94 -30.04 4.85
N TRP A 553 -15.97 -30.61 4.25
CA TRP A 553 -15.93 -31.88 3.55
C TRP A 553 -16.14 -31.65 2.06
N VAL A 554 -15.29 -32.22 1.23
CA VAL A 554 -15.31 -32.02 -0.21
C VAL A 554 -15.26 -33.35 -0.96
N VAL A 555 -16.15 -33.50 -1.94
CA VAL A 555 -16.20 -34.69 -2.78
C VAL A 555 -15.19 -34.59 -3.93
N ASN A 556 -14.39 -35.63 -4.11
CA ASN A 556 -13.43 -35.75 -5.21
C ASN A 556 -13.95 -36.77 -6.23
N GLN A 557 -14.82 -36.31 -7.14
CA GLN A 557 -15.57 -37.20 -8.05
C GLN A 557 -14.69 -38.07 -8.96
N ASP A 558 -13.53 -37.57 -9.37
CA ASP A 558 -12.58 -38.31 -10.22
C ASP A 558 -11.62 -39.21 -9.41
N ASN A 559 -11.57 -39.03 -8.08
CA ASN A 559 -10.67 -39.78 -7.20
C ASN A 559 -11.36 -40.87 -6.39
N ASP A 560 -12.69 -40.99 -6.50
CA ASP A 560 -13.54 -41.86 -5.66
C ASP A 560 -13.28 -41.66 -4.17
N SER A 561 -13.08 -40.40 -3.74
CA SER A 561 -12.75 -40.05 -2.37
C SER A 561 -13.50 -38.82 -1.89
N VAL A 562 -13.45 -38.59 -0.57
CA VAL A 562 -13.89 -37.36 0.09
C VAL A 562 -12.77 -36.86 0.99
N SER A 563 -12.48 -35.56 0.95
CA SER A 563 -11.49 -34.96 1.85
C SER A 563 -12.14 -34.15 2.95
N ALA A 564 -11.57 -34.22 4.15
CA ALA A 564 -11.99 -33.46 5.32
C ALA A 564 -10.90 -32.47 5.73
N PHE A 565 -11.27 -31.22 5.97
CA PHE A 565 -10.37 -30.13 6.36
C PHE A 565 -10.78 -29.54 7.70
N ASP A 566 -9.81 -29.18 8.53
CA ASP A 566 -10.01 -28.41 9.74
C ASP A 566 -10.03 -26.91 9.41
N THR A 567 -11.10 -26.20 9.79
CA THR A 567 -11.30 -24.80 9.37
C THR A 567 -10.48 -23.78 10.16
N VAL A 568 -9.87 -24.19 11.28
CA VAL A 568 -9.07 -23.31 12.14
C VAL A 568 -7.60 -23.42 11.75
N THR A 569 -7.10 -24.64 11.63
CA THR A 569 -5.70 -24.95 11.27
C THR A 569 -5.46 -24.99 9.77
N ASN A 570 -6.52 -25.02 8.96
CA ASN A 570 -6.47 -25.16 7.50
C ASN A 570 -5.87 -26.50 7.02
N ALA A 571 -5.73 -27.48 7.91
CA ALA A 571 -5.09 -28.76 7.62
C ALA A 571 -6.07 -29.74 6.97
N LYS A 572 -5.60 -30.50 5.98
CA LYS A 572 -6.29 -31.70 5.48
C LYS A 572 -6.15 -32.81 6.52
N LEU A 573 -7.27 -33.21 7.11
CA LEU A 573 -7.32 -34.24 8.15
C LEU A 573 -7.27 -35.65 7.56
N ALA A 574 -8.00 -35.87 6.47
CA ALA A 574 -8.03 -37.14 5.74
C ALA A 574 -8.49 -36.96 4.30
N GLU A 575 -8.08 -37.88 3.45
CA GLU A 575 -8.74 -38.20 2.18
C GLU A 575 -9.25 -39.65 2.27
N ILE A 576 -10.56 -39.82 2.24
CA ILE A 576 -11.26 -41.04 2.60
C ILE A 576 -11.80 -41.68 1.32
N THR A 577 -11.42 -42.92 1.04
CA THR A 577 -11.96 -43.67 -0.10
C THR A 577 -13.44 -44.00 0.11
N VAL A 578 -14.26 -43.74 -0.91
CA VAL A 578 -15.69 -44.03 -0.94
C VAL A 578 -16.05 -44.84 -2.20
N GLY A 579 -17.34 -45.01 -2.49
CA GLY A 579 -17.77 -45.66 -3.72
C GLY A 579 -17.46 -44.85 -4.98
N ARG A 580 -17.55 -45.51 -6.15
CA ARG A 580 -17.17 -44.91 -7.44
C ARG A 580 -18.01 -43.70 -7.84
N VAL A 581 -17.33 -42.69 -8.41
CA VAL A 581 -17.91 -41.44 -8.93
C VAL A 581 -18.82 -40.76 -7.89
N PRO A 582 -18.28 -40.33 -6.74
CA PRO A 582 -19.07 -39.65 -5.73
C PRO A 582 -19.55 -38.29 -6.24
N ARG A 583 -20.76 -37.85 -5.85
CA ARG A 583 -21.40 -36.63 -6.39
C ARG A 583 -21.86 -35.62 -5.35
N ALA A 584 -22.46 -36.09 -4.27
CA ALA A 584 -23.01 -35.24 -3.23
C ALA A 584 -22.58 -35.73 -1.85
N ILE A 585 -22.55 -34.80 -0.91
CA ILE A 585 -22.23 -35.06 0.49
C ILE A 585 -23.23 -34.31 1.37
N ALA A 586 -23.70 -34.97 2.43
CA ALA A 586 -24.65 -34.39 3.36
C ALA A 586 -24.35 -34.81 4.79
N LEU A 587 -24.59 -33.91 5.74
CA LEU A 587 -24.42 -34.16 7.17
C LEU A 587 -25.74 -34.64 7.75
N ALA A 588 -25.72 -35.84 8.33
CA ALA A 588 -26.86 -36.40 9.03
C ALA A 588 -27.01 -35.75 10.43
N PRO A 589 -28.24 -35.64 10.96
CA PRO A 589 -28.49 -35.09 12.30
C PRO A 589 -27.76 -35.80 13.44
N ASN A 590 -27.39 -37.08 13.25
CA ASN A 590 -26.61 -37.86 14.21
C ASN A 590 -25.10 -37.63 14.11
N GLY A 591 -24.64 -36.66 13.31
CA GLY A 591 -23.23 -36.32 13.13
C GLY A 591 -22.48 -37.19 12.12
N ARG A 592 -23.15 -38.14 11.44
CA ARG A 592 -22.53 -38.94 10.37
C ARG A 592 -22.51 -38.17 9.05
N VAL A 593 -21.55 -38.49 8.19
CA VAL A 593 -21.41 -37.87 6.87
C VAL A 593 -21.82 -38.89 5.81
N TRP A 594 -22.76 -38.53 4.94
CA TRP A 594 -23.29 -39.42 3.91
C TRP A 594 -22.84 -38.94 2.54
N VAL A 595 -22.30 -39.87 1.74
CA VAL A 595 -21.74 -39.59 0.43
C VAL A 595 -22.48 -40.40 -0.63
N VAL A 596 -22.94 -39.73 -1.66
CA VAL A 596 -23.62 -40.35 -2.80
C VAL A 596 -22.61 -40.84 -3.82
N ASN A 597 -22.60 -42.13 -4.12
CA ASN A 597 -21.70 -42.74 -5.10
C ASN A 597 -22.45 -43.11 -6.38
N LYS A 598 -22.42 -42.21 -7.38
CA LYS A 598 -23.19 -42.36 -8.62
C LYS A 598 -22.80 -43.60 -9.41
N GLY A 599 -21.51 -43.86 -9.55
CA GLY A 599 -20.96 -44.96 -10.36
C GLY A 599 -21.04 -46.33 -9.68
N ALA A 600 -21.20 -46.35 -8.36
CA ALA A 600 -21.38 -47.58 -7.59
C ALA A 600 -22.86 -47.90 -7.28
N ALA A 601 -23.78 -46.95 -7.44
CA ALA A 601 -25.17 -47.04 -6.97
C ALA A 601 -25.23 -47.39 -5.46
N THR A 602 -24.47 -46.68 -4.65
CA THR A 602 -24.45 -46.83 -3.19
C THR A 602 -24.41 -45.48 -2.47
N LEU A 603 -24.67 -45.50 -1.16
CA LEU A 603 -24.29 -44.43 -0.23
C LEU A 603 -23.16 -44.93 0.66
N SER A 604 -22.12 -44.12 0.86
CA SER A 604 -21.10 -44.36 1.89
C SER A 604 -21.42 -43.51 3.12
N VAL A 605 -21.47 -44.14 4.29
CA VAL A 605 -21.68 -43.47 5.58
C VAL A 605 -20.36 -43.45 6.31
N ILE A 606 -19.88 -42.25 6.62
CA ILE A 606 -18.62 -41.98 7.30
C ILE A 606 -18.92 -41.55 8.74
N ASP A 607 -18.17 -42.13 9.66
CA ASP A 607 -18.12 -41.64 11.04
C ASP A 607 -17.21 -40.40 11.10
N ALA A 608 -17.78 -39.26 11.48
CA ALA A 608 -17.04 -38.00 11.49
C ALA A 608 -15.90 -38.01 12.52
N THR A 609 -15.94 -38.81 13.58
CA THR A 609 -14.87 -38.81 14.59
C THR A 609 -13.65 -39.57 14.11
N THR A 610 -13.86 -40.79 13.61
CA THR A 610 -12.81 -41.72 13.17
C THR A 610 -12.36 -41.49 11.72
N LEU A 611 -13.12 -40.71 10.93
CA LEU A 611 -12.87 -40.46 9.51
C LEU A 611 -12.84 -41.74 8.66
N ALA A 612 -13.66 -42.73 9.04
CA ALA A 612 -13.74 -44.02 8.35
C ALA A 612 -15.16 -44.27 7.81
N VAL A 613 -15.25 -44.96 6.66
CA VAL A 613 -16.53 -45.48 6.16
C VAL A 613 -16.97 -46.62 7.07
N ILE A 614 -18.08 -46.45 7.77
CA ILE A 614 -18.64 -47.42 8.72
C ILE A 614 -19.78 -48.25 8.12
N GLN A 615 -20.37 -47.79 7.02
CA GLN A 615 -21.47 -48.48 6.36
C GLN A 615 -21.50 -48.10 4.88
N THR A 616 -21.82 -49.08 4.02
CA THR A 616 -22.16 -48.85 2.61
C THR A 616 -23.58 -49.36 2.37
N ILE A 617 -24.46 -48.48 1.92
CA ILE A 617 -25.88 -48.78 1.68
C ILE A 617 -26.07 -49.00 0.18
N ALA A 618 -26.55 -50.18 -0.20
CA ALA A 618 -26.87 -50.49 -1.59
C ALA A 618 -28.15 -49.77 -2.04
N LEU A 619 -28.14 -49.24 -3.27
CA LEU A 619 -29.31 -48.67 -3.93
C LEU A 619 -29.68 -49.54 -5.15
N PRO A 620 -30.86 -49.33 -5.78
CA PRO A 620 -31.23 -50.08 -6.96
C PRO A 620 -30.14 -50.00 -8.04
N TYR A 621 -29.87 -51.13 -8.69
CA TYR A 621 -28.84 -51.26 -9.69
C TYR A 621 -29.01 -50.22 -10.82
N ALA A 622 -27.91 -49.62 -11.26
CA ALA A 622 -27.86 -48.59 -12.31
C ALA A 622 -28.76 -47.36 -12.07
N SER A 623 -29.21 -47.11 -10.83
CA SER A 623 -30.09 -45.98 -10.49
C SER A 623 -29.46 -44.58 -10.67
N GLN A 624 -28.12 -44.51 -10.73
CA GLN A 624 -27.33 -43.27 -10.81
C GLN A 624 -27.76 -42.24 -9.76
N PRO A 625 -27.54 -42.49 -8.46
CA PRO A 625 -27.87 -41.54 -7.43
C PRO A 625 -27.05 -40.25 -7.59
N PHE A 626 -27.65 -39.09 -7.31
CA PHE A 626 -27.01 -37.79 -7.50
C PHE A 626 -27.11 -36.89 -6.26
N GLY A 627 -28.20 -36.14 -6.10
CA GLY A 627 -28.40 -35.23 -4.97
C GLY A 627 -28.89 -35.96 -3.73
N LEU A 628 -28.29 -35.65 -2.58
CA LEU A 628 -28.74 -36.09 -1.25
C LEU A 628 -28.85 -34.86 -0.34
N VAL A 629 -29.95 -34.79 0.42
CA VAL A 629 -30.21 -33.69 1.34
C VAL A 629 -30.96 -34.19 2.57
N PHE A 630 -30.52 -33.81 3.76
CA PHE A 630 -31.28 -34.02 5.00
C PHE A 630 -32.27 -32.87 5.19
N SER A 631 -33.46 -33.19 5.70
CA SER A 631 -34.44 -32.18 6.10
C SER A 631 -33.84 -31.26 7.17
N PRO A 632 -34.03 -29.93 7.11
CA PRO A 632 -33.63 -29.02 8.17
C PRO A 632 -34.22 -29.35 9.55
N THR A 633 -35.35 -30.08 9.59
CA THR A 633 -35.97 -30.57 10.84
C THR A 633 -35.35 -31.88 11.35
N GLY A 634 -34.43 -32.49 10.59
CA GLY A 634 -33.70 -33.70 10.96
C GLY A 634 -34.49 -35.01 10.91
N ASN A 635 -35.75 -34.98 10.44
CA ASN A 635 -36.66 -36.14 10.49
C ASN A 635 -36.60 -37.06 9.25
N ALA A 636 -35.97 -36.62 8.16
CA ALA A 636 -35.92 -37.35 6.88
C ALA A 636 -34.68 -36.97 6.07
N ALA A 637 -34.30 -37.84 5.13
CA ALA A 637 -33.39 -37.51 4.04
C ALA A 637 -34.04 -37.79 2.69
N TYR A 638 -33.62 -37.09 1.65
CA TYR A 638 -34.14 -37.22 0.29
C TYR A 638 -32.99 -37.46 -0.69
N LEU A 639 -33.19 -38.40 -1.61
CA LEU A 639 -32.20 -38.84 -2.59
C LEU A 639 -32.78 -38.82 -4.00
N ALA A 640 -32.07 -38.19 -4.94
CA ALA A 640 -32.40 -38.23 -6.36
C ALA A 640 -31.72 -39.42 -7.03
N LEU A 641 -32.50 -40.22 -7.75
CA LEU A 641 -32.02 -41.32 -8.60
C LEU A 641 -32.20 -40.92 -10.07
N GLU A 642 -31.15 -40.37 -10.67
CA GLU A 642 -31.19 -39.67 -11.96
C GLU A 642 -31.68 -40.56 -13.11
N ALA A 643 -31.13 -41.76 -13.22
CA ALA A 643 -31.46 -42.70 -14.29
C ALA A 643 -32.78 -43.42 -14.04
N ALA A 644 -33.16 -43.61 -12.78
CA ALA A 644 -34.45 -44.19 -12.43
C ALA A 644 -35.60 -43.18 -12.55
N GLY A 645 -35.30 -41.87 -12.59
CA GLY A 645 -36.29 -40.81 -12.64
C GLY A 645 -37.14 -40.68 -11.37
N LYS A 646 -36.50 -40.87 -10.21
CA LYS A 646 -37.17 -40.97 -8.91
C LYS A 646 -36.54 -40.05 -7.86
N VAL A 647 -37.36 -39.57 -6.93
CA VAL A 647 -36.91 -39.03 -5.64
C VAL A 647 -37.36 -39.97 -4.53
N CYS A 648 -36.43 -40.41 -3.71
CA CYS A 648 -36.68 -41.32 -2.60
C CYS A 648 -36.59 -40.59 -1.26
N LYS A 649 -37.49 -40.92 -0.33
CA LYS A 649 -37.40 -40.57 1.08
C LYS A 649 -36.66 -41.69 1.80
N LEU A 650 -35.68 -41.34 2.62
CA LEU A 650 -34.84 -42.26 3.36
C LEU A 650 -35.06 -42.10 4.87
N ASP A 651 -35.02 -43.21 5.58
CA ASP A 651 -34.84 -43.22 7.03
C ASP A 651 -33.45 -42.68 7.40
N VAL A 652 -33.38 -41.75 8.36
CA VAL A 652 -32.16 -40.99 8.68
C VAL A 652 -31.10 -41.81 9.43
N VAL A 653 -31.47 -42.98 9.96
CA VAL A 653 -30.55 -43.84 10.72
C VAL A 653 -30.03 -44.97 9.85
N THR A 654 -30.93 -45.67 9.17
CA THR A 654 -30.65 -46.88 8.41
C THR A 654 -30.37 -46.62 6.94
N GLY A 655 -30.88 -45.51 6.40
CA GLY A 655 -30.87 -45.20 4.97
C GLY A 655 -31.80 -46.04 4.12
N ALA A 656 -32.70 -46.81 4.75
CA ALA A 656 -33.75 -47.54 4.04
C ALA A 656 -34.70 -46.57 3.33
N ILE A 657 -35.14 -46.94 2.12
CA ILE A 657 -36.13 -46.17 1.37
C ILE A 657 -37.51 -46.37 2.01
N THR A 658 -38.13 -45.29 2.48
CA THR A 658 -39.45 -45.29 3.15
C THR A 658 -40.56 -44.69 2.29
N GLY A 659 -40.20 -44.01 1.19
CA GLY A 659 -41.15 -43.42 0.25
C GLY A 659 -40.49 -43.11 -1.09
N THR A 660 -41.27 -42.99 -2.16
CA THR A 660 -40.74 -42.74 -3.51
C THR A 660 -41.73 -41.97 -4.36
N ALA A 661 -41.24 -40.93 -5.04
CA ALA A 661 -41.95 -40.17 -6.05
C ALA A 661 -41.37 -40.47 -7.45
N ASN A 662 -42.22 -40.75 -8.44
CA ASN A 662 -41.80 -40.84 -9.85
C ASN A 662 -41.86 -39.43 -10.47
N VAL A 663 -40.72 -38.91 -10.91
CA VAL A 663 -40.57 -37.49 -11.30
C VAL A 663 -40.01 -37.29 -12.72
N GLY A 664 -39.68 -38.40 -13.39
CA GLY A 664 -39.09 -38.41 -14.72
C GLY A 664 -37.55 -38.34 -14.70
N LEU A 665 -36.94 -38.66 -15.84
CA LEU A 665 -35.49 -38.79 -15.99
C LEU A 665 -34.75 -37.47 -15.75
N ASN A 666 -33.44 -37.57 -15.51
CA ASN A 666 -32.50 -36.45 -15.38
C ASN A 666 -32.75 -35.55 -14.15
N VAL A 667 -33.49 -36.02 -13.14
CA VAL A 667 -33.55 -35.35 -11.84
C VAL A 667 -32.20 -35.48 -11.13
N ARG A 668 -31.62 -34.36 -10.68
CA ARG A 668 -30.29 -34.36 -10.05
C ARG A 668 -30.26 -33.72 -8.68
N HIS A 669 -30.50 -32.41 -8.63
CA HIS A 669 -30.32 -31.65 -7.39
C HIS A 669 -31.62 -31.62 -6.60
N LEU A 670 -31.47 -31.56 -5.27
CA LEU A 670 -32.57 -31.50 -4.32
C LEU A 670 -32.37 -30.33 -3.36
N SER A 671 -33.48 -29.69 -2.99
CA SER A 671 -33.55 -28.71 -1.91
C SER A 671 -34.76 -29.00 -1.03
N VAL A 672 -34.68 -28.68 0.25
CA VAL A 672 -35.77 -28.90 1.22
C VAL A 672 -36.08 -27.59 1.93
N SER A 673 -37.37 -27.27 2.04
CA SER A 673 -37.84 -26.08 2.76
C SER A 673 -37.44 -26.12 4.23
N SER A 674 -37.34 -24.95 4.86
CA SER A 674 -36.92 -24.78 6.27
C SER A 674 -37.75 -25.57 7.29
N ASP A 675 -39.02 -25.79 6.98
CA ASP A 675 -39.97 -26.56 7.79
C ASP A 675 -39.98 -28.07 7.45
N GLY A 676 -39.22 -28.49 6.42
CA GLY A 676 -39.18 -29.87 5.95
C GLY A 676 -40.44 -30.33 5.21
N SER A 677 -41.38 -29.45 4.87
CA SER A 677 -42.67 -29.82 4.27
C SER A 677 -42.61 -30.02 2.75
N LYS A 678 -41.63 -29.42 2.07
CA LYS A 678 -41.49 -29.47 0.61
C LYS A 678 -40.10 -29.91 0.18
N VAL A 679 -40.05 -30.72 -0.89
CA VAL A 679 -38.81 -31.08 -1.58
C VAL A 679 -38.86 -30.54 -3.00
N TYR A 680 -37.88 -29.71 -3.35
CA TYR A 680 -37.71 -29.17 -4.69
C TYR A 680 -36.64 -29.99 -5.41
N ALA A 681 -36.97 -30.55 -6.57
CA ALA A 681 -36.05 -31.33 -7.38
C ALA A 681 -35.87 -30.68 -8.75
N THR A 682 -34.64 -30.41 -9.18
CA THR A 682 -34.39 -29.83 -10.50
C THR A 682 -34.09 -30.89 -11.53
N ARG A 683 -34.69 -30.74 -12.71
CA ARG A 683 -34.35 -31.57 -13.86
C ARG A 683 -33.14 -30.97 -14.56
N PHE A 684 -32.03 -31.70 -14.56
CA PHE A 684 -30.78 -31.27 -15.17
C PHE A 684 -30.96 -30.98 -16.65
N ILE A 685 -31.61 -31.87 -17.40
CA ILE A 685 -31.88 -31.64 -18.82
C ILE A 685 -33.33 -31.18 -19.00
N THR A 686 -33.49 -30.02 -19.61
CA THR A 686 -34.80 -29.50 -20.01
C THR A 686 -35.48 -30.47 -20.98
N PRO A 687 -36.77 -30.80 -20.77
CA PRO A 687 -37.50 -31.65 -21.69
C PRO A 687 -37.49 -31.12 -23.10
N SER A 688 -37.45 -32.04 -24.07
CA SER A 688 -37.50 -31.65 -25.47
C SER A 688 -38.76 -30.86 -25.78
N LEU A 689 -38.58 -29.74 -26.47
CA LEU A 689 -39.69 -28.90 -26.91
C LEU A 689 -40.35 -29.52 -28.16
N PRO A 690 -41.66 -29.31 -28.36
CA PRO A 690 -42.31 -29.71 -29.61
C PRO A 690 -41.60 -29.09 -30.81
N GLY A 691 -41.20 -29.93 -31.78
CA GLY A 691 -40.49 -29.49 -32.99
C GLY A 691 -39.00 -29.17 -32.81
N GLU A 692 -38.40 -29.41 -31.63
CA GLU A 692 -36.97 -29.11 -31.38
C GLU A 692 -36.02 -29.79 -32.38
N ALA A 693 -36.37 -31.00 -32.84
CA ALA A 693 -35.61 -31.73 -33.87
C ALA A 693 -35.80 -31.18 -35.30
N THR A 694 -36.56 -30.10 -35.48
CA THR A 694 -36.91 -29.52 -36.78
C THR A 694 -36.44 -28.06 -36.89
N ALA A 695 -36.70 -27.44 -38.05
CA ALA A 695 -36.50 -26.01 -38.30
C ALA A 695 -37.44 -25.11 -37.49
N SER A 696 -38.57 -25.64 -37.00
CA SER A 696 -39.57 -24.89 -36.24
C SER A 696 -39.71 -25.48 -34.84
N VAL A 697 -39.28 -24.73 -33.82
CA VAL A 697 -39.38 -25.13 -32.41
C VAL A 697 -40.45 -24.31 -31.71
N ASN A 698 -41.36 -24.98 -30.99
CA ASN A 698 -42.33 -24.29 -30.14
C ASN A 698 -41.73 -24.01 -28.76
N VAL A 699 -41.34 -22.76 -28.55
CA VAL A 699 -40.73 -22.30 -27.29
C VAL A 699 -41.74 -21.77 -26.25
N ALA A 700 -43.03 -21.72 -26.58
CA ALA A 700 -44.04 -21.06 -25.74
C ALA A 700 -44.47 -21.89 -24.52
N ASN A 701 -44.44 -23.21 -24.62
CA ASN A 701 -45.08 -24.12 -23.65
C ASN A 701 -44.13 -25.10 -22.95
N GLY A 702 -42.81 -24.92 -23.09
CA GLY A 702 -41.80 -25.73 -22.39
C GLY A 702 -40.72 -24.87 -21.75
N GLY A 703 -39.96 -25.46 -20.84
CA GLY A 703 -39.03 -24.74 -19.97
C GLY A 703 -38.16 -25.68 -19.15
N GLY A 704 -37.13 -25.13 -18.51
CA GLY A 704 -36.47 -25.82 -17.41
C GLY A 704 -37.49 -26.14 -16.31
N GLU A 705 -37.35 -27.26 -15.60
CA GLU A 705 -38.35 -27.70 -14.63
C GLU A 705 -37.77 -27.86 -13.22
N ILE A 706 -38.43 -27.22 -12.25
CA ILE A 706 -38.28 -27.47 -10.82
C ILE A 706 -39.55 -28.15 -10.33
N LEU A 707 -39.40 -29.35 -9.79
CA LEU A 707 -40.48 -30.22 -9.35
C LEU A 707 -40.67 -30.02 -7.85
N ASN A 708 -41.82 -29.52 -7.44
CA ASN A 708 -42.16 -29.31 -6.03
C ASN A 708 -42.97 -30.52 -5.53
N LEU A 709 -42.39 -31.29 -4.61
CA LEU A 709 -42.98 -32.48 -4.01
C LEU A 709 -43.45 -32.18 -2.58
N ASP A 710 -44.58 -32.78 -2.20
CA ASP A 710 -44.94 -32.90 -0.80
C ASP A 710 -44.01 -33.91 -0.12
N ALA A 711 -43.33 -33.46 0.94
CA ALA A 711 -42.27 -34.22 1.60
C ALA A 711 -42.80 -35.36 2.50
N ALA A 712 -44.08 -35.31 2.88
CA ALA A 712 -44.74 -36.31 3.71
C ALA A 712 -45.28 -37.45 2.84
N THR A 713 -46.06 -37.12 1.80
CA THR A 713 -46.73 -38.10 0.92
C THR A 713 -45.85 -38.58 -0.23
N MET A 714 -44.76 -37.87 -0.55
CA MET A 714 -43.92 -38.13 -1.72
C MET A 714 -44.69 -38.03 -3.05
N THR A 715 -45.61 -37.07 -3.15
CA THR A 715 -46.36 -36.79 -4.38
C THR A 715 -45.92 -35.47 -5.04
N LEU A 716 -45.88 -35.43 -6.37
CA LEU A 716 -45.62 -34.20 -7.12
C LEU A 716 -46.80 -33.24 -6.98
N ALA A 717 -46.56 -32.09 -6.34
CA ALA A 717 -47.57 -31.06 -6.13
C ALA A 717 -47.64 -30.11 -7.34
N THR A 718 -46.51 -29.55 -7.75
CA THR A 718 -46.45 -28.59 -8.88
C THR A 718 -45.13 -28.69 -9.65
N ILE A 719 -45.16 -28.23 -10.91
CA ILE A 719 -43.97 -28.04 -11.74
C ILE A 719 -43.80 -26.53 -11.96
N ILE A 720 -42.73 -25.97 -11.43
CA ILE A 720 -42.32 -24.59 -11.70
C ILE A 720 -41.52 -24.61 -13.00
N ARG A 721 -42.05 -23.94 -14.03
CA ARG A 721 -41.40 -23.85 -15.35
C ARG A 721 -40.55 -22.59 -15.44
N LEU A 722 -39.29 -22.76 -15.79
CA LEU A 722 -38.35 -21.69 -16.15
C LEU A 722 -38.44 -21.46 -17.65
N GLN A 723 -39.03 -20.33 -18.04
CA GLN A 723 -39.51 -20.11 -19.41
C GLN A 723 -38.39 -19.79 -20.41
N HIS A 724 -38.68 -19.89 -21.71
CA HIS A 724 -37.78 -19.40 -22.75
C HIS A 724 -37.63 -17.86 -22.67
N SER A 725 -36.39 -17.38 -22.68
CA SER A 725 -36.07 -15.95 -22.80
C SER A 725 -36.24 -15.50 -24.24
N ASN A 726 -36.97 -14.40 -24.44
CA ASN A 726 -37.09 -13.74 -25.75
C ASN A 726 -36.23 -12.48 -25.85
N GLU A 727 -35.26 -12.31 -24.93
CA GLU A 727 -34.34 -11.18 -24.99
C GLU A 727 -33.61 -11.13 -26.34
N PRO A 728 -33.41 -9.92 -26.91
CA PRO A 728 -32.68 -9.78 -28.17
C PRO A 728 -31.26 -10.34 -28.07
N ASP A 729 -30.80 -11.01 -29.14
CA ASP A 729 -29.39 -11.43 -29.22
C ASP A 729 -28.49 -10.20 -29.43
N THR A 730 -27.75 -9.84 -28.39
CA THR A 730 -26.79 -8.74 -28.32
C THR A 730 -25.49 -9.22 -27.68
N GLU A 731 -24.52 -8.35 -27.46
CA GLU A 731 -23.30 -8.68 -26.70
C GLU A 731 -23.57 -8.93 -25.21
N SER A 732 -24.71 -8.46 -24.70
CA SER A 732 -25.05 -8.50 -23.27
C SER A 732 -26.37 -9.21 -22.97
N GLY A 733 -26.95 -9.89 -23.96
CA GLY A 733 -28.19 -10.64 -23.79
C GLY A 733 -28.42 -11.59 -24.95
N ALA A 734 -29.10 -12.70 -24.69
CA ALA A 734 -29.55 -13.58 -25.76
C ALA A 734 -30.84 -14.30 -25.37
N ARG A 735 -31.59 -14.71 -26.40
CA ARG A 735 -32.75 -15.58 -26.24
C ARG A 735 -32.32 -17.01 -25.91
N GLY A 736 -33.23 -17.80 -25.34
CA GLY A 736 -32.99 -19.23 -25.17
C GLY A 736 -33.69 -19.83 -23.96
N ILE A 737 -33.58 -21.14 -23.80
CA ILE A 737 -34.23 -21.90 -22.74
C ILE A 737 -33.23 -22.28 -21.63
N PRO A 738 -33.56 -22.10 -20.35
CA PRO A 738 -32.78 -22.66 -19.25
C PRO A 738 -32.60 -24.17 -19.45
N ASN A 739 -31.38 -24.67 -19.24
CA ASN A 739 -30.99 -26.07 -19.36
C ASN A 739 -29.78 -26.34 -18.46
N TYR A 740 -29.47 -27.60 -18.15
CA TYR A 740 -28.43 -27.98 -17.18
C TYR A 740 -28.65 -27.27 -15.84
N LEU A 741 -29.88 -27.39 -15.31
CA LEU A 741 -30.27 -26.74 -14.07
C LEU A 741 -29.44 -27.28 -12.91
N GLY A 742 -28.83 -26.36 -12.17
CA GLY A 742 -28.28 -26.59 -10.84
C GLY A 742 -29.39 -26.75 -9.79
N PRO A 743 -29.06 -26.68 -8.49
CA PRO A 743 -30.05 -26.70 -7.43
C PRO A 743 -30.94 -25.46 -7.42
N ALA A 744 -32.19 -25.61 -6.99
CA ALA A 744 -33.03 -24.49 -6.59
C ALA A 744 -32.59 -24.03 -5.18
N VAL A 745 -31.74 -23.01 -5.11
CA VAL A 745 -31.19 -22.50 -3.85
C VAL A 745 -32.24 -21.65 -3.16
N LEU A 746 -32.86 -22.18 -2.10
CA LEU A 746 -33.98 -21.52 -1.41
C LEU A 746 -33.47 -20.40 -0.49
N SER A 747 -34.16 -19.26 -0.47
CA SER A 747 -33.81 -18.12 0.40
C SER A 747 -34.06 -18.47 1.87
N PRO A 748 -33.24 -17.94 2.81
CA PRO A 748 -33.44 -18.14 4.25
C PRO A 748 -34.80 -17.66 4.79
N ASP A 749 -35.46 -16.72 4.13
CA ASP A 749 -36.83 -16.28 4.42
C ASP A 749 -37.92 -17.23 3.88
N GLY A 750 -37.56 -18.19 3.02
CA GLY A 750 -38.47 -19.20 2.46
C GLY A 750 -39.41 -18.70 1.37
N VAL A 751 -39.26 -17.45 0.92
CA VAL A 751 -40.17 -16.82 -0.05
C VAL A 751 -39.71 -17.01 -1.50
N ASN A 752 -38.41 -17.13 -1.75
CA ASN A 752 -37.85 -17.20 -3.10
C ASN A 752 -36.78 -18.29 -3.25
N ALA A 753 -36.42 -18.59 -4.49
CA ALA A 753 -35.27 -19.42 -4.82
C ALA A 753 -34.53 -18.88 -6.04
N TRP A 754 -33.24 -19.22 -6.15
CA TRP A 754 -32.44 -18.97 -7.35
C TRP A 754 -31.94 -20.30 -7.92
N THR A 755 -32.09 -20.49 -9.23
CA THR A 755 -31.64 -21.70 -9.92
C THR A 755 -30.60 -21.35 -10.98
N PRO A 756 -29.30 -21.52 -10.67
CA PRO A 756 -28.22 -21.43 -11.65
C PRO A 756 -28.41 -22.42 -12.78
N SER A 757 -28.13 -22.01 -14.02
CA SER A 757 -28.21 -22.87 -15.19
C SER A 757 -27.43 -22.28 -16.38
N LYS A 758 -27.37 -23.01 -17.49
CA LYS A 758 -27.08 -22.41 -18.80
C LYS A 758 -28.38 -22.13 -19.53
N GLN A 759 -28.34 -21.24 -20.49
CA GLN A 759 -29.45 -20.93 -21.38
C GLN A 759 -29.07 -21.30 -22.81
N ASP A 760 -29.79 -22.23 -23.43
CA ASP A 760 -29.52 -22.69 -24.80
C ASP A 760 -30.39 -21.96 -25.81
N ASN A 761 -29.77 -21.34 -26.82
CA ASN A 761 -30.52 -20.68 -27.88
C ASN A 761 -31.05 -21.72 -28.88
N LEU A 762 -32.30 -22.12 -28.68
CA LEU A 762 -32.98 -23.07 -29.56
C LEU A 762 -33.69 -22.38 -30.71
N ALA A 763 -33.96 -21.08 -30.66
CA ALA A 763 -34.67 -20.39 -31.75
C ALA A 763 -33.73 -19.89 -32.86
N ARG A 764 -32.42 -19.75 -32.59
CA ARG A 764 -31.43 -19.28 -33.59
C ARG A 764 -30.78 -20.42 -34.38
N GLY A 765 -30.48 -20.14 -35.64
CA GLY A 765 -29.72 -21.03 -36.52
C GLY A 765 -30.05 -20.81 -37.99
N THR A 766 -29.14 -21.19 -38.89
CA THR A 766 -29.31 -20.98 -40.34
C THR A 766 -30.60 -21.60 -40.89
N LEU A 767 -31.03 -22.74 -40.35
CA LEU A 767 -32.29 -23.41 -40.73
C LEU A 767 -33.50 -22.95 -39.90
N ARG A 768 -33.33 -22.06 -38.93
CA ARG A 768 -34.40 -21.55 -38.05
C ARG A 768 -34.70 -20.09 -38.40
N ASP A 769 -33.98 -19.15 -37.80
CA ASP A 769 -34.17 -17.71 -38.03
C ASP A 769 -33.20 -17.12 -39.08
N GLY A 770 -32.47 -17.98 -39.79
CA GLY A 770 -31.52 -17.59 -40.85
C GLY A 770 -30.18 -17.06 -40.35
N ARG A 771 -29.96 -16.96 -39.03
CA ARG A 771 -28.72 -16.39 -38.45
C ARG A 771 -27.79 -17.48 -37.93
N HIS A 772 -26.48 -17.27 -38.08
CA HIS A 772 -25.48 -18.18 -37.49
C HIS A 772 -25.46 -18.05 -35.97
N LEU A 773 -25.26 -19.18 -35.27
CA LEU A 773 -24.92 -19.18 -33.86
C LEU A 773 -23.50 -18.61 -33.70
N THR A 774 -23.34 -17.65 -32.81
CA THR A 774 -22.05 -17.08 -32.39
C THR A 774 -21.74 -17.54 -30.97
N PHE A 775 -20.53 -17.27 -30.49
CA PHE A 775 -20.20 -17.46 -29.07
C PHE A 775 -21.23 -16.79 -28.15
N GLU A 776 -21.57 -15.53 -28.42
CA GLU A 776 -22.52 -14.74 -27.62
C GLU A 776 -23.97 -15.24 -27.68
N SER A 777 -24.38 -15.83 -28.81
CA SER A 777 -25.78 -16.15 -29.05
C SER A 777 -26.10 -17.64 -28.96
N ALA A 778 -25.11 -18.52 -28.75
CA ALA A 778 -25.36 -19.95 -28.65
C ALA A 778 -25.81 -20.38 -27.25
N LEU A 779 -25.16 -19.83 -26.24
CA LEU A 779 -25.27 -20.25 -24.84
C LEU A 779 -25.14 -19.00 -23.96
N ARG A 780 -25.90 -18.91 -22.86
CA ARG A 780 -25.65 -17.92 -21.81
C ARG A 780 -25.56 -18.59 -20.46
N SER A 781 -24.84 -17.98 -19.53
CA SER A 781 -24.86 -18.37 -18.13
C SER A 781 -25.92 -17.55 -17.41
N ILE A 782 -26.83 -18.21 -16.69
CA ILE A 782 -27.96 -17.51 -16.06
C ILE A 782 -28.24 -18.02 -14.65
N ALA A 783 -28.96 -17.23 -13.88
CA ALA A 783 -29.66 -17.70 -12.69
C ALA A 783 -31.12 -17.23 -12.73
N SER A 784 -32.05 -18.19 -12.72
CA SER A 784 -33.49 -17.93 -12.70
C SER A 784 -33.96 -17.63 -11.28
N HIS A 785 -34.68 -16.53 -11.10
CA HIS A 785 -35.35 -16.19 -9.86
C HIS A 785 -36.75 -16.82 -9.81
N VAL A 786 -37.14 -17.40 -8.68
CA VAL A 786 -38.39 -18.15 -8.50
C VAL A 786 -39.10 -17.66 -7.26
N ASN A 787 -40.39 -17.38 -7.38
CA ASN A 787 -41.27 -17.08 -6.24
C ASN A 787 -41.90 -18.39 -5.74
N LEU A 788 -41.57 -18.78 -4.50
CA LEU A 788 -42.02 -20.03 -3.90
C LEU A 788 -43.45 -19.96 -3.35
N THR A 789 -43.97 -18.75 -3.13
CA THR A 789 -45.36 -18.52 -2.72
C THR A 789 -46.31 -18.79 -3.89
N THR A 790 -45.99 -18.27 -5.08
CA THR A 790 -46.80 -18.47 -6.30
C THR A 790 -46.40 -19.73 -7.08
N ASN A 791 -45.24 -20.33 -6.79
CA ASN A 791 -44.64 -21.43 -7.55
C ASN A 791 -44.45 -21.09 -9.04
N THR A 792 -43.97 -19.88 -9.32
CA THR A 792 -43.71 -19.39 -10.68
C THR A 792 -42.32 -18.77 -10.78
N GLU A 793 -41.73 -18.83 -11.97
CA GLU A 793 -40.53 -18.02 -12.25
C GLU A 793 -40.88 -16.53 -12.20
N ASP A 794 -40.02 -15.74 -11.56
CA ASP A 794 -39.99 -14.30 -11.72
C ASP A 794 -39.00 -13.96 -12.84
N TYR A 795 -39.49 -14.05 -14.07
CA TYR A 795 -38.65 -13.91 -15.26
C TYR A 795 -37.94 -12.56 -15.36
N GLY A 796 -38.60 -11.47 -14.93
CA GLY A 796 -37.98 -10.14 -14.91
C GLY A 796 -36.81 -10.03 -13.91
N GLY A 797 -36.70 -10.99 -12.98
CA GLY A 797 -35.59 -11.12 -12.04
C GLY A 797 -34.49 -12.09 -12.46
N ARG A 798 -34.61 -12.76 -13.62
CA ARG A 798 -33.56 -13.64 -14.13
C ARG A 798 -32.29 -12.85 -14.41
N LEU A 799 -31.16 -13.38 -13.97
CA LEU A 799 -29.85 -12.81 -14.25
C LEU A 799 -29.16 -13.53 -15.39
N ASP A 800 -28.52 -12.74 -16.26
CA ASP A 800 -27.59 -13.19 -17.30
C ASP A 800 -26.18 -12.78 -16.87
N PHE A 801 -25.33 -13.77 -16.63
CA PHE A 801 -23.93 -13.56 -16.31
C PHE A 801 -23.15 -13.48 -17.62
N ASN A 802 -23.12 -12.28 -18.19
CA ASN A 802 -22.44 -12.04 -19.45
C ASN A 802 -20.99 -12.54 -19.42
N ASN A 803 -20.53 -13.08 -20.55
CA ASN A 803 -19.16 -13.55 -20.76
C ASN A 803 -18.67 -14.57 -19.70
N ALA A 804 -19.60 -15.30 -19.06
CA ALA A 804 -19.30 -16.29 -18.05
C ALA A 804 -19.46 -17.73 -18.56
N GLY A 805 -18.80 -18.66 -17.88
CA GLY A 805 -19.09 -20.08 -18.02
C GLY A 805 -20.38 -20.49 -17.33
N ILE A 806 -20.78 -21.76 -17.46
CA ILE A 806 -22.03 -22.30 -16.88
C ILE A 806 -22.15 -21.97 -15.39
N ALA A 807 -23.28 -21.42 -14.98
CA ALA A 807 -23.64 -21.25 -13.59
C ALA A 807 -24.11 -22.59 -13.01
N SER A 808 -23.32 -23.17 -12.10
CA SER A 808 -23.48 -24.57 -11.68
C SER A 808 -24.23 -24.73 -10.36
N THR A 809 -23.99 -23.82 -9.41
CA THR A 809 -24.58 -23.87 -8.07
C THR A 809 -24.54 -22.50 -7.39
N GLY A 810 -25.26 -22.37 -6.27
CA GLY A 810 -25.28 -21.14 -5.49
C GLY A 810 -25.48 -21.36 -3.99
N VAL A 811 -25.09 -20.39 -3.17
CA VAL A 811 -25.36 -20.39 -1.73
C VAL A 811 -25.75 -19.00 -1.26
N PHE A 812 -26.81 -18.92 -0.46
CA PHE A 812 -27.21 -17.69 0.22
C PHE A 812 -26.39 -17.45 1.47
N ASP A 813 -26.13 -16.18 1.77
CA ASP A 813 -25.78 -15.75 3.12
C ASP A 813 -26.90 -16.06 4.12
N ARG A 814 -26.65 -15.88 5.42
CA ARG A 814 -27.67 -16.14 6.44
C ARG A 814 -28.90 -15.26 6.32
N TYR A 815 -28.75 -14.03 5.84
CA TYR A 815 -29.84 -13.05 5.79
C TYR A 815 -30.66 -13.15 4.50
N GLY A 816 -30.15 -13.80 3.46
CA GLY A 816 -30.81 -13.89 2.15
C GLY A 816 -30.61 -12.65 1.27
N ALA A 817 -29.74 -11.73 1.69
CA ALA A 817 -29.45 -10.50 0.95
C ALA A 817 -28.40 -10.70 -0.15
N THR A 818 -27.47 -11.64 0.06
CA THR A 818 -26.38 -11.94 -0.87
C THR A 818 -26.43 -13.40 -1.31
N LEU A 819 -26.40 -13.61 -2.63
CA LEU A 819 -26.27 -14.94 -3.24
C LEU A 819 -24.90 -15.04 -3.91
N PHE A 820 -24.16 -16.09 -3.59
CA PHE A 820 -22.93 -16.46 -4.28
C PHE A 820 -23.25 -17.53 -5.33
N VAL A 821 -22.83 -17.36 -6.58
CA VAL A 821 -23.08 -18.33 -7.67
C VAL A 821 -21.76 -18.72 -8.33
N ALA A 822 -21.51 -20.01 -8.45
CA ALA A 822 -20.30 -20.54 -9.07
C ALA A 822 -20.42 -20.57 -10.60
N LEU A 823 -19.41 -20.06 -11.30
CA LEU A 823 -19.34 -19.97 -12.76
C LEU A 823 -18.17 -20.82 -13.27
N GLU A 824 -18.47 -22.01 -13.81
CA GLU A 824 -17.47 -23.05 -14.06
C GLU A 824 -16.36 -22.62 -15.03
N GLY A 825 -16.78 -22.18 -16.23
CA GLY A 825 -15.86 -21.89 -17.34
C GLY A 825 -15.07 -20.60 -17.15
N SER A 826 -15.64 -19.59 -16.47
CA SER A 826 -14.95 -18.33 -16.20
C SER A 826 -14.07 -18.38 -14.95
N ARG A 827 -14.19 -19.43 -14.13
CA ARG A 827 -13.41 -19.61 -12.89
C ARG A 827 -13.70 -18.51 -11.88
N GLU A 828 -14.98 -18.22 -11.73
CA GLU A 828 -15.44 -17.11 -10.89
C GLU A 828 -16.53 -17.59 -9.94
N VAL A 829 -16.67 -16.87 -8.82
CA VAL A 829 -17.92 -16.81 -8.07
C VAL A 829 -18.49 -15.41 -8.21
N VAL A 830 -19.67 -15.30 -8.80
CA VAL A 830 -20.40 -14.03 -8.88
C VAL A 830 -21.17 -13.78 -7.59
N VAL A 831 -21.09 -12.54 -7.10
CA VAL A 831 -21.78 -12.07 -5.90
C VAL A 831 -22.99 -11.25 -6.33
N VAL A 832 -24.17 -11.70 -5.97
CA VAL A 832 -25.46 -11.15 -6.39
C VAL A 832 -26.16 -10.48 -5.22
N ASP A 833 -26.68 -9.28 -5.46
CA ASP A 833 -27.69 -8.64 -4.62
C ASP A 833 -29.01 -9.36 -4.89
N ALA A 834 -29.41 -10.25 -3.98
CA ALA A 834 -30.53 -11.15 -4.23
C ALA A 834 -31.88 -10.44 -4.20
N HIS A 835 -32.01 -9.35 -3.44
CA HIS A 835 -33.21 -8.52 -3.40
C HIS A 835 -33.25 -7.55 -4.57
N GLY A 836 -32.12 -6.91 -4.88
CA GLY A 836 -31.97 -6.00 -6.02
C GLY A 836 -31.88 -6.70 -7.37
N LYS A 837 -31.76 -8.05 -7.39
CA LYS A 837 -31.68 -8.90 -8.59
C LYS A 837 -30.64 -8.40 -9.58
N ARG A 838 -29.43 -8.19 -9.08
CA ARG A 838 -28.29 -7.68 -9.88
C ARG A 838 -26.98 -8.28 -9.42
N GLU A 839 -26.08 -8.49 -10.38
CA GLU A 839 -24.67 -8.75 -10.11
C GLU A 839 -24.03 -7.54 -9.41
N ARG A 840 -23.19 -7.78 -8.39
CA ARG A 840 -22.43 -6.73 -7.69
C ARG A 840 -20.97 -6.72 -8.10
N PHE A 841 -20.31 -7.88 -8.04
CA PHE A 841 -18.91 -8.09 -8.41
C PHE A 841 -18.63 -9.60 -8.50
N ARG A 842 -17.42 -9.97 -8.91
CA ARG A 842 -16.97 -11.36 -9.04
C ARG A 842 -15.71 -11.62 -8.21
N LEU A 843 -15.54 -12.86 -7.79
CA LEU A 843 -14.36 -13.37 -7.11
C LEU A 843 -13.65 -14.36 -8.04
N ASP A 844 -12.36 -14.13 -8.29
CA ASP A 844 -11.53 -15.09 -9.03
C ASP A 844 -11.29 -16.34 -8.18
N VAL A 845 -11.59 -17.51 -8.74
CA VAL A 845 -11.40 -18.81 -8.08
C VAL A 845 -10.65 -19.78 -8.99
N GLY A 846 -10.51 -21.01 -8.53
CA GLY A 846 -9.83 -22.05 -9.30
C GLY A 846 -10.68 -22.60 -10.44
N ARG A 847 -10.16 -23.62 -11.12
CA ARG A 847 -10.80 -24.18 -12.33
C ARG A 847 -12.09 -24.94 -12.02
N ALA A 848 -13.15 -24.61 -12.77
CA ALA A 848 -14.46 -25.26 -12.72
C ALA A 848 -15.07 -25.32 -11.30
N PRO A 849 -15.39 -24.17 -10.68
CA PRO A 849 -16.06 -24.16 -9.40
C PRO A 849 -17.43 -24.84 -9.46
N GLN A 850 -17.66 -25.85 -8.61
CA GLN A 850 -18.89 -26.68 -8.63
C GLN A 850 -19.57 -26.81 -7.26
N GLY A 851 -18.95 -26.31 -6.20
CA GLY A 851 -19.47 -26.41 -4.84
C GLY A 851 -19.22 -25.14 -4.04
N LEU A 852 -20.22 -24.74 -3.25
CA LEU A 852 -20.14 -23.57 -2.38
C LEU A 852 -20.67 -23.92 -0.99
N ALA A 853 -19.99 -23.44 0.05
CA ALA A 853 -20.44 -23.54 1.43
C ALA A 853 -20.06 -22.26 2.18
N LEU A 854 -20.92 -21.81 3.07
CA LEU A 854 -20.64 -20.69 3.98
C LEU A 854 -20.49 -21.21 5.40
N SER A 855 -19.58 -20.61 6.16
CA SER A 855 -19.56 -20.81 7.61
C SER A 855 -20.83 -20.23 8.26
N PRO A 856 -21.35 -20.82 9.35
CA PRO A 856 -22.61 -20.37 9.99
C PRO A 856 -22.59 -18.93 10.52
N ASP A 857 -21.40 -18.39 10.79
CA ASP A 857 -21.15 -17.01 11.21
C ASP A 857 -21.05 -16.03 10.02
N ASN A 858 -21.14 -16.53 8.78
CA ASN A 858 -20.98 -15.77 7.53
C ASN A 858 -19.64 -15.05 7.38
N THR A 859 -18.59 -15.53 8.01
CA THR A 859 -17.26 -14.94 7.83
C THR A 859 -16.52 -15.55 6.66
N ARG A 860 -16.80 -16.82 6.31
CA ARG A 860 -16.02 -17.55 5.30
C ARG A 860 -16.88 -18.20 4.23
N LEU A 861 -16.46 -18.03 2.97
CA LEU A 861 -16.95 -18.75 1.81
C LEU A 861 -15.92 -19.78 1.36
N TYR A 862 -16.35 -21.03 1.20
CA TYR A 862 -15.57 -22.15 0.70
C TYR A 862 -16.04 -22.50 -0.71
N VAL A 863 -15.11 -22.63 -1.64
CA VAL A 863 -15.37 -22.87 -3.06
C VAL A 863 -14.62 -24.11 -3.52
N ASN A 864 -15.35 -25.17 -3.92
CA ASN A 864 -14.75 -26.35 -4.52
C ASN A 864 -14.39 -26.07 -5.99
N ASN A 865 -13.09 -26.02 -6.29
CA ASN A 865 -12.56 -25.89 -7.63
C ASN A 865 -12.30 -27.30 -8.20
N PHE A 866 -13.33 -27.89 -8.80
CA PHE A 866 -13.34 -29.31 -9.12
C PHE A 866 -12.16 -29.72 -10.02
N MET A 867 -11.86 -28.98 -11.09
CA MET A 867 -10.80 -29.38 -12.03
C MET A 867 -9.39 -29.11 -11.48
N GLU A 868 -9.26 -28.19 -10.51
CA GLU A 868 -7.98 -27.86 -9.90
C GLU A 868 -7.68 -28.73 -8.67
N ARG A 869 -8.67 -29.50 -8.20
CA ARG A 869 -8.56 -30.32 -6.99
C ARG A 869 -8.27 -29.48 -5.75
N THR A 870 -8.88 -28.30 -5.67
CA THR A 870 -8.69 -27.39 -4.54
C THR A 870 -10.00 -26.88 -3.93
N VAL A 871 -9.90 -26.33 -2.72
CA VAL A 871 -10.94 -25.54 -2.08
C VAL A 871 -10.39 -24.13 -1.80
N SER A 872 -10.93 -23.10 -2.44
CA SER A 872 -10.60 -21.71 -2.12
C SER A 872 -11.41 -21.23 -0.92
N VAL A 873 -10.80 -20.44 -0.05
CA VAL A 873 -11.43 -19.91 1.17
C VAL A 873 -11.34 -18.38 1.18
N PHE A 874 -12.47 -17.70 1.21
CA PHE A 874 -12.56 -16.23 1.21
C PHE A 874 -13.09 -15.69 2.53
N ASP A 875 -12.62 -14.51 2.95
CA ASP A 875 -13.28 -13.71 3.99
C ASP A 875 -14.39 -12.87 3.35
N VAL A 876 -15.64 -13.23 3.66
CA VAL A 876 -16.84 -12.57 3.17
C VAL A 876 -17.56 -11.76 4.26
N SER A 877 -16.94 -11.61 5.43
CA SER A 877 -17.54 -10.92 6.58
C SER A 877 -17.98 -9.50 6.21
N LYS A 878 -17.13 -8.72 5.54
CA LYS A 878 -17.46 -7.36 5.10
C LYS A 878 -18.44 -7.33 3.93
N VAL A 879 -18.42 -8.33 3.05
CA VAL A 879 -19.39 -8.42 1.94
C VAL A 879 -20.80 -8.57 2.50
N ILE A 880 -20.97 -9.44 3.50
CA ILE A 880 -22.26 -9.83 4.06
C ILE A 880 -22.73 -8.84 5.13
N ASN A 881 -21.84 -8.27 5.95
CA ASN A 881 -22.24 -7.39 7.05
C ASN A 881 -22.17 -5.90 6.70
N GLU A 882 -21.24 -5.51 5.83
CA GLU A 882 -20.95 -4.11 5.50
C GLU A 882 -21.18 -3.77 4.02
N GLY A 883 -21.65 -4.74 3.21
CA GLY A 883 -21.87 -4.54 1.79
C GLY A 883 -20.60 -4.22 1.00
N ALA A 884 -19.43 -4.69 1.43
CA ALA A 884 -18.19 -4.53 0.65
C ALA A 884 -18.30 -5.18 -0.75
N VAL A 885 -17.52 -4.65 -1.70
CA VAL A 885 -17.47 -5.11 -3.10
C VAL A 885 -16.21 -5.90 -3.43
N SER A 886 -15.57 -6.46 -2.39
CA SER A 886 -14.42 -7.35 -2.52
C SER A 886 -14.39 -8.31 -1.32
N ALA A 887 -13.83 -9.49 -1.53
CA ALA A 887 -13.58 -10.48 -0.49
C ALA A 887 -12.13 -10.97 -0.62
N PRO A 888 -11.29 -10.83 0.42
CA PRO A 888 -9.94 -11.36 0.38
C PRO A 888 -9.92 -12.90 0.29
N LEU A 889 -9.11 -13.45 -0.62
CA LEU A 889 -8.75 -14.87 -0.59
C LEU A 889 -7.81 -15.11 0.59
N LEU A 890 -8.20 -15.99 1.52
CA LEU A 890 -7.41 -16.32 2.70
C LEU A 890 -6.42 -17.44 2.42
N THR A 891 -6.88 -18.50 1.75
CA THR A 891 -6.09 -19.70 1.49
C THR A 891 -6.76 -20.59 0.43
N THR A 892 -5.98 -21.51 -0.14
CA THR A 892 -6.44 -22.53 -1.07
C THR A 892 -5.94 -23.89 -0.59
N TRP A 893 -6.84 -24.84 -0.40
CA TRP A 893 -6.52 -26.16 0.14
C TRP A 893 -6.48 -27.21 -0.96
N ASN A 894 -5.47 -28.08 -0.97
CA ASN A 894 -5.41 -29.21 -1.90
C ASN A 894 -6.36 -30.33 -1.46
N ALA A 895 -7.43 -30.58 -2.22
CA ALA A 895 -8.44 -31.60 -1.97
C ALA A 895 -7.89 -33.02 -2.15
N VAL A 896 -7.18 -33.28 -3.25
CA VAL A 896 -6.64 -34.60 -3.59
C VAL A 896 -5.17 -34.71 -3.19
N ALA A 897 -4.76 -35.85 -2.62
CA ALA A 897 -3.38 -36.17 -2.26
C ALA A 897 -2.69 -37.02 -3.33
N THR A 898 -3.38 -38.05 -3.85
CA THR A 898 -2.89 -38.89 -4.94
C THR A 898 -3.88 -38.83 -6.10
N GLU A 899 -3.41 -38.30 -7.24
CA GLU A 899 -4.23 -38.14 -8.43
C GLU A 899 -4.38 -39.47 -9.18
N LYS A 900 -5.63 -39.91 -9.40
CA LYS A 900 -5.94 -41.08 -10.24
C LYS A 900 -5.82 -40.81 -11.75
N LEU A 901 -6.05 -39.58 -12.19
CA LEU A 901 -5.98 -39.23 -13.61
C LEU A 901 -4.54 -38.94 -14.05
N SER A 902 -4.20 -39.30 -15.29
CA SER A 902 -2.89 -38.94 -15.85
C SER A 902 -2.81 -37.43 -16.13
N ALA A 903 -1.59 -36.88 -16.11
CA ALA A 903 -1.37 -35.46 -16.40
C ALA A 903 -1.98 -34.98 -17.74
N PRO A 904 -1.93 -35.76 -18.85
CA PRO A 904 -2.62 -35.39 -20.09
C PRO A 904 -4.14 -35.25 -19.92
N VAL A 905 -4.79 -36.14 -19.15
CA VAL A 905 -6.25 -36.08 -18.93
C VAL A 905 -6.63 -34.84 -18.12
N LEU A 906 -5.79 -34.43 -17.16
CA LEU A 906 -6.00 -33.20 -16.40
C LEU A 906 -5.81 -31.92 -17.23
N GLN A 907 -4.95 -31.96 -18.24
CA GLN A 907 -4.72 -30.83 -19.14
C GLN A 907 -5.86 -30.61 -20.15
N GLY A 908 -6.72 -31.62 -20.34
CA GLY A 908 -7.92 -31.57 -21.17
C GLY A 908 -7.81 -32.32 -22.48
#